data_AF-A0A2E9WPF1-F1
#
_entry.id   AF-A0A2E9WPF1-F1
#
_cell.length_a   1.000
_cell.length_b   1.000
_cell.length_c   1.000
_cell.angle_alpha   90.00
_cell.angle_beta   90.00
_cell.angle_gamma   90.00
#
_symmetry.space_group_name_H-M   'P 1'
#
loop_
_entity.id
_entity.type
_entity.pdbx_description
1 polymer ?
#
loop_
_entity_poly.entity_id
_entity_poly.type
_entity_poly.pdbx_seq_one_letter_code
_entity_poly.pdbx_strand_id
1 'polypeptide(L)'
;MIILGEVSVRGADNPGVGTLNTTNQPEPGAKGNGGGGDGGTGSFLTSQSTPQGGTGQGAFNVPNGGGIGGESSYSKVSKDARRAGGGGGGVFGPDIYYDYNGNNGNTLALVQTLVGLDVERGAGGGADGLGAVSQSIRAQGGSIGPSPFIDLSADNNFYGTILLSTGQLLAGELTQTWAGAGGGGGGDAIQSDTFPGNWTIGGDEKGAGGGGGGGGLKILSIGAITVGSADLAGTLAAEGGNGGGGENVIFFDRVGGGSGAGAGGHLVVSSADKITIYGSADDAGIWYNDDNNKLNHWARAITAVGGQGGAGNTSWGGANEDGPSPWRCDRIPWENLPYTDQPPNGLGCFKSLPDIDDLVEGPVIGAGGDGSPGLIQFHVPDPELNLVFPTLEAGAASWAATYDGGLDISPVCAPPPVGFHRPKLSEGDPDWIAPDYMVPFFGDLSRAQTKWIPLGLARVAPGGFDQVRMRFEGTSTVDGRVGHDGSTVQQLPPIIGPDQIGSLGSPPYIDSDGYTFVLDSSGMAAVDEMYKENTQLLRGFSVKLEDGSDPLTYQFYVITSASYDAGLDRLTCAVDPSGPVPDNFIASGPIMVSLVPHFLRVITNGIHDSFPVDSEVQMRFDAAKVDPGTGLPGITLGWTFDPNDMNADQWDFIRMEIEFEIELDVTAPRPGLDHLRMSYEF
;
A
#
# COMPACT_ATOMS: atom_id res chain seq x y z
N MET A 1 17.26 -7.61 6.03
CA MET A 1 17.27 -6.58 7.10
C MET A 1 16.72 -7.20 8.39
N ILE A 2 17.29 -6.88 9.56
CA ILE A 2 16.79 -7.40 10.87
C ILE A 2 16.58 -6.23 11.84
N ILE A 3 15.44 -6.21 12.52
CA ILE A 3 15.03 -5.20 13.52
C ILE A 3 14.90 -5.89 14.87
N LEU A 4 15.90 -5.74 15.74
CA LEU A 4 15.96 -6.40 17.07
C LEU A 4 15.49 -5.50 18.23
N GLY A 5 15.05 -4.28 17.93
CA GLY A 5 14.58 -3.31 18.91
C GLY A 5 13.33 -2.59 18.40
N GLU A 6 13.04 -1.42 18.97
CA GLU A 6 11.89 -0.60 18.55
C GLU A 6 12.28 0.38 17.45
N VAL A 7 11.46 0.43 16.40
CA VAL A 7 11.40 1.55 15.46
C VAL A 7 10.06 2.25 15.66
N SER A 8 10.12 3.51 16.07
CA SER A 8 8.94 4.25 16.53
C SER A 8 8.82 5.60 15.84
N VAL A 9 7.61 5.87 15.37
CA VAL A 9 7.16 7.18 14.89
C VAL A 9 5.88 7.59 15.63
N ARG A 10 5.71 7.13 16.87
CA ARG A 10 4.54 7.44 17.72
C ARG A 10 4.35 8.94 17.91
N GLY A 11 3.10 9.39 17.90
CA GLY A 11 2.72 10.73 18.36
C GLY A 11 3.05 10.90 19.85
N ALA A 12 3.34 12.14 20.27
CA ALA A 12 3.58 12.41 21.67
C ALA A 12 2.26 12.54 22.45
N ASP A 13 2.26 12.04 23.68
CA ASP A 13 1.15 12.21 24.63
C ASP A 13 1.10 13.64 25.18
N ASN A 14 -0.10 14.13 25.48
CA ASN A 14 -0.28 15.34 26.28
C ASN A 14 -0.43 14.99 27.77
N PRO A 15 0.38 15.57 28.68
CA PRO A 15 0.29 15.26 30.11
C PRO A 15 -0.95 15.85 30.79
N GLY A 16 -1.73 16.68 30.10
CA GLY A 16 -2.84 17.45 30.64
C GLY A 16 -2.38 18.63 31.49
N VAL A 17 -3.36 19.30 32.12
CA VAL A 17 -3.10 20.50 32.90
C VAL A 17 -2.59 20.16 34.30
N GLY A 18 -1.29 20.37 34.52
CA GLY A 18 -0.63 20.13 35.81
C GLY A 18 -0.55 21.33 36.75
N THR A 19 -1.05 22.50 36.34
CA THR A 19 -0.98 23.75 37.13
C THR A 19 -2.38 24.27 37.47
N LEU A 20 -2.51 24.92 38.62
CA LEU A 20 -3.78 25.48 39.09
C LEU A 20 -3.74 27.00 39.08
N ASN A 21 -4.86 27.64 38.74
CA ASN A 21 -5.03 29.10 38.71
C ASN A 21 -4.00 29.78 37.81
N THR A 22 -3.79 29.23 36.61
CA THR A 22 -2.83 29.72 35.63
C THR A 22 -3.48 29.89 34.26
N THR A 23 -4.74 30.34 34.18
CA THR A 23 -5.47 30.51 32.91
C THR A 23 -4.82 31.47 31.92
N ASN A 24 -3.82 32.25 32.36
CA ASN A 24 -2.99 33.07 31.48
C ASN A 24 -1.83 32.31 30.79
N GLN A 25 -1.66 31.02 31.10
CA GLN A 25 -0.62 30.15 30.54
C GLN A 25 -1.26 29.12 29.60
N PRO A 26 -1.02 29.23 28.29
CA PRO A 26 -1.50 28.27 27.30
C PRO A 26 -1.02 26.85 27.57
N GLU A 27 -1.86 25.89 27.18
CA GLU A 27 -1.58 24.45 27.27
C GLU A 27 -1.30 23.92 25.85
N PRO A 28 -0.03 23.90 25.41
CA PRO A 28 0.30 23.50 24.05
C PRO A 28 -0.10 22.04 23.80
N GLY A 29 -0.59 21.77 22.59
CA GLY A 29 -0.78 20.40 22.13
C GLY A 29 0.55 19.66 21.99
N ALA A 30 0.48 18.34 22.10
CA ALA A 30 1.63 17.46 21.97
C ALA A 30 2.10 17.34 20.51
N LYS A 31 3.37 16.99 20.32
CA LYS A 31 3.98 16.95 18.99
C LYS A 31 3.60 15.70 18.20
N GLY A 32 3.28 15.89 16.92
CA GLY A 32 3.23 14.80 15.96
C GLY A 32 4.64 14.47 15.48
N ASN A 33 5.02 13.19 15.53
CA ASN A 33 6.35 12.73 15.07
C ASN A 33 6.24 12.08 13.69
N GLY A 34 7.36 12.00 12.96
CA GLY A 34 7.40 11.29 11.67
C GLY A 34 6.41 11.83 10.63
N GLY A 35 6.11 13.13 10.66
CA GLY A 35 5.11 13.75 9.80
C GLY A 35 3.68 13.74 10.37
N GLY A 36 3.46 13.21 11.57
CA GLY A 36 2.18 13.34 12.27
C GLY A 36 1.84 14.80 12.57
N GLY A 37 0.54 15.11 12.70
CA GLY A 37 0.06 16.44 13.05
C GLY A 37 0.19 16.74 14.54
N ASP A 38 0.58 17.97 14.89
CA ASP A 38 0.57 18.45 16.27
C ASP A 38 -0.87 18.53 16.84
N GLY A 39 -1.02 18.25 18.13
CA GLY A 39 -2.28 18.46 18.85
C GLY A 39 -2.67 19.94 18.96
N GLY A 40 -3.95 20.20 19.17
CA GLY A 40 -4.50 21.53 19.34
C GLY A 40 -4.14 22.14 20.70
N THR A 41 -3.92 23.46 20.76
CA THR A 41 -3.60 24.16 22.02
C THR A 41 -4.85 24.42 22.85
N GLY A 42 -4.86 24.01 24.11
CA GLY A 42 -5.87 24.41 25.10
C GLY A 42 -5.56 25.81 25.66
N SER A 43 -6.59 26.57 26.03
CA SER A 43 -6.43 27.87 26.74
C SER A 43 -5.43 28.85 26.09
N PHE A 44 -5.41 28.98 24.76
CA PHE A 44 -4.37 29.73 24.04
C PHE A 44 -4.40 31.26 24.20
N LEU A 45 -5.47 31.83 24.78
CA LEU A 45 -5.57 33.27 25.05
C LEU A 45 -5.06 33.58 26.46
N THR A 46 -4.21 34.59 26.60
CA THR A 46 -3.50 34.88 27.86
C THR A 46 -4.11 35.99 28.72
N SER A 47 -5.19 36.60 28.22
CA SER A 47 -5.86 37.77 28.84
C SER A 47 -7.38 37.66 28.87
N GLN A 48 -7.92 36.53 28.41
CA GLN A 48 -9.32 36.16 28.42
C GLN A 48 -9.42 34.64 28.23
N SER A 49 -10.55 34.04 28.61
CA SER A 49 -10.82 32.63 28.31
C SER A 49 -10.99 32.43 26.80
N THR A 50 -10.58 31.28 26.29
CA THR A 50 -10.82 30.94 24.88
C THR A 50 -12.30 30.64 24.68
N PRO A 51 -12.86 30.94 23.49
CA PRO A 51 -14.20 30.48 23.14
C PRO A 51 -14.25 28.96 22.92
N GLN A 52 -13.14 28.38 22.48
CA GLN A 52 -13.00 26.97 22.13
C GLN A 52 -11.51 26.61 22.20
N GLY A 53 -11.19 25.36 22.48
CA GLY A 53 -9.85 24.82 22.31
C GLY A 53 -9.36 24.96 20.86
N GLY A 54 -8.04 24.96 20.66
CA GLY A 54 -7.46 24.99 19.32
C GLY A 54 -7.70 23.69 18.56
N THR A 55 -7.91 23.77 17.25
CA THR A 55 -7.96 22.61 16.36
C THR A 55 -6.57 21.97 16.22
N GLY A 56 -6.52 20.64 16.22
CA GLY A 56 -5.32 19.87 15.90
C GLY A 56 -4.84 20.12 14.47
N GLN A 57 -3.58 19.84 14.22
CA GLN A 57 -3.01 19.87 12.87
C GLN A 57 -3.26 18.54 12.17
N GLY A 58 -3.42 18.57 10.85
CA GLY A 58 -3.45 17.37 10.03
C GLY A 58 -2.06 16.80 9.81
N ALA A 59 -1.99 15.69 9.07
CA ALA A 59 -0.73 15.13 8.59
C ALA A 59 0.17 16.22 7.98
N PHE A 60 1.47 16.11 8.23
CA PHE A 60 2.51 17.05 7.82
C PHE A 60 2.30 18.48 8.36
N ASN A 61 1.65 18.60 9.53
CA ASN A 61 1.28 19.85 10.16
C ASN A 61 0.44 20.77 9.26
N VAL A 62 -0.47 20.17 8.50
CA VAL A 62 -1.48 20.94 7.75
C VAL A 62 -2.38 21.69 8.76
N PRO A 63 -2.48 23.03 8.66
CA PRO A 63 -3.30 23.81 9.59
C PRO A 63 -4.75 23.37 9.65
N ASN A 64 -5.24 23.15 10.88
CA ASN A 64 -6.62 22.78 11.18
C ASN A 64 -7.10 21.47 10.50
N GLY A 65 -6.18 20.58 10.16
CA GLY A 65 -6.49 19.28 9.55
C GLY A 65 -6.67 18.15 10.56
N GLY A 66 -6.67 18.44 11.87
CA GLY A 66 -6.88 17.46 12.94
C GLY A 66 -8.21 17.63 13.67
N GLY A 67 -8.33 16.99 14.83
CA GLY A 67 -9.54 17.05 15.65
C GLY A 67 -9.90 18.48 16.06
N ILE A 68 -11.20 18.82 16.04
CA ILE A 68 -11.68 20.15 16.39
C ILE A 68 -11.62 20.33 17.92
N GLY A 69 -11.28 21.53 18.38
CA GLY A 69 -11.25 21.81 19.82
C GLY A 69 -12.62 21.77 20.49
N GLY A 70 -12.67 21.47 21.78
CA GLY A 70 -13.88 21.48 22.60
C GLY A 70 -14.32 22.90 22.93
N GLU A 71 -15.63 23.14 23.00
CA GLU A 71 -16.18 24.45 23.30
C GLU A 71 -16.03 24.81 24.78
N SER A 72 -15.70 26.07 25.07
CA SER A 72 -15.67 26.58 26.45
C SER A 72 -17.08 26.75 26.99
N SER A 73 -17.26 26.50 28.28
CA SER A 73 -18.57 26.60 28.95
C SER A 73 -18.55 27.70 30.01
N TYR A 74 -19.64 28.45 30.12
CA TYR A 74 -19.78 29.49 31.14
C TYR A 74 -21.07 29.32 31.96
N SER A 75 -20.92 29.39 33.29
CA SER A 75 -22.02 29.47 34.26
C SER A 75 -21.50 29.93 35.63
N LYS A 76 -22.30 30.70 36.40
CA LYS A 76 -22.03 30.95 37.82
C LYS A 76 -22.74 29.98 38.78
N VAL A 77 -23.60 29.10 38.27
CA VAL A 77 -24.46 28.24 39.09
C VAL A 77 -23.62 27.29 39.93
N SER A 78 -22.72 26.55 39.30
CA SER A 78 -21.81 25.61 39.95
C SER A 78 -20.64 25.25 39.02
N LYS A 79 -19.62 24.60 39.58
CA LYS A 79 -18.55 23.97 38.79
C LYS A 79 -19.10 22.95 37.78
N ASP A 80 -20.13 22.20 38.15
CA ASP A 80 -20.70 21.14 37.32
C ASP A 80 -21.45 21.71 36.11
N ALA A 81 -22.12 22.85 36.29
CA ALA A 81 -22.78 23.57 35.21
C ALA A 81 -21.75 24.10 34.19
N ARG A 82 -20.63 24.68 34.65
CA ARG A 82 -19.64 25.31 33.78
C ARG A 82 -18.54 24.36 33.24
N ARG A 83 -18.69 23.04 33.36
CA ARG A 83 -17.73 22.10 32.75
C ARG A 83 -17.69 22.32 31.25
N ALA A 84 -16.47 22.37 30.69
CA ALA A 84 -16.27 22.62 29.28
C ALA A 84 -16.42 21.36 28.42
N GLY A 85 -16.56 21.54 27.11
CA GLY A 85 -16.53 20.45 26.14
C GLY A 85 -15.10 19.92 25.93
N GLY A 86 -14.99 18.63 25.68
CA GLY A 86 -13.72 17.99 25.32
C GLY A 86 -13.37 18.15 23.84
N GLY A 87 -12.09 18.02 23.48
CA GLY A 87 -11.63 18.07 22.09
C GLY A 87 -11.92 16.79 21.32
N GLY A 88 -12.11 16.88 20.00
CA GLY A 88 -12.32 15.73 19.12
C GLY A 88 -11.03 15.02 18.71
N GLY A 89 -11.13 13.75 18.35
CA GLY A 89 -10.00 12.93 17.90
C GLY A 89 -9.48 13.29 16.50
N GLY A 90 -8.21 12.99 16.26
CA GLY A 90 -7.60 13.01 14.92
C GLY A 90 -8.06 11.83 14.07
N VAL A 91 -7.95 11.96 12.74
CA VAL A 91 -8.31 10.92 11.76
C VAL A 91 -7.14 10.58 10.84
N PHE A 92 -6.99 9.29 10.53
CA PHE A 92 -6.23 8.77 9.41
C PHE A 92 -6.90 7.53 8.77
N GLY A 93 -6.83 6.36 9.43
CA GLY A 93 -7.40 5.10 8.94
C GLY A 93 -8.89 4.94 9.26
N PRO A 94 -9.57 3.99 8.61
CA PRO A 94 -10.99 3.70 8.87
C PRO A 94 -11.19 3.02 10.22
N ASP A 95 -12.35 3.23 10.83
CA ASP A 95 -12.74 2.56 12.07
C ASP A 95 -12.75 1.03 11.88
N ILE A 96 -12.19 0.32 12.86
CA ILE A 96 -12.11 -1.13 12.88
C ILE A 96 -13.08 -1.66 13.93
N TYR A 97 -14.05 -2.43 13.47
CA TYR A 97 -15.05 -3.08 14.32
C TYR A 97 -14.77 -4.57 14.45
N TYR A 98 -15.19 -5.16 15.56
CA TYR A 98 -15.03 -6.60 15.80
C TYR A 98 -16.26 -7.18 16.49
N ASP A 99 -16.39 -8.50 16.34
CA ASP A 99 -17.49 -9.28 16.90
C ASP A 99 -17.26 -9.53 18.40
N TYR A 100 -18.12 -8.95 19.23
CA TYR A 100 -18.14 -9.15 20.67
C TYR A 100 -19.16 -10.21 21.07
N ASN A 101 -18.66 -11.27 21.68
CA ASN A 101 -19.49 -12.29 22.32
C ASN A 101 -19.72 -11.85 23.78
N GLY A 102 -20.75 -11.03 24.01
CA GLY A 102 -21.13 -10.60 25.36
C GLY A 102 -21.43 -11.77 26.31
N ASN A 103 -21.60 -11.47 27.60
CA ASN A 103 -21.84 -12.43 28.70
C ASN A 103 -23.01 -13.42 28.53
N ASN A 104 -23.77 -13.39 27.42
CA ASN A 104 -24.91 -14.27 27.14
C ASN A 104 -24.71 -15.23 25.95
N GLY A 105 -23.50 -15.33 25.39
CA GLY A 105 -23.01 -16.53 24.73
C GLY A 105 -23.70 -17.01 23.44
N ASN A 106 -24.52 -16.21 22.74
CA ASN A 106 -25.17 -16.67 21.49
C ASN A 106 -25.51 -15.57 20.46
N THR A 107 -25.00 -14.33 20.59
CA THR A 107 -25.16 -13.30 19.55
C THR A 107 -23.92 -12.42 19.52
N LEU A 108 -23.15 -12.52 18.42
CA LEU A 108 -22.02 -11.63 18.15
C LEU A 108 -22.58 -10.23 17.89
N ALA A 109 -22.14 -9.27 18.68
CA ALA A 109 -22.45 -7.86 18.48
C ALA A 109 -21.23 -7.18 17.86
N LEU A 110 -21.40 -6.45 16.76
CA LEU A 110 -20.34 -5.60 16.24
C LEU A 110 -20.14 -4.44 17.23
N VAL A 111 -19.02 -4.41 17.94
CA VAL A 111 -18.74 -3.35 18.93
C VAL A 111 -17.33 -2.81 18.77
N GLN A 112 -17.14 -1.68 19.43
CA GLN A 112 -15.95 -0.86 19.43
C GLN A 112 -15.70 -0.50 20.88
N THR A 113 -14.97 -1.40 21.55
CA THR A 113 -14.60 -1.34 22.97
C THR A 113 -13.07 -1.27 23.09
N LEU A 114 -12.32 -1.04 22.02
CA LEU A 114 -10.85 -1.08 21.99
C LEU A 114 -10.30 0.27 21.59
N VAL A 115 -9.63 0.94 22.53
CA VAL A 115 -9.10 2.28 22.36
C VAL A 115 -8.20 2.34 21.13
N GLY A 116 -8.39 3.37 20.31
CA GLY A 116 -7.55 3.66 19.15
C GLY A 116 -7.82 2.77 17.93
N LEU A 117 -8.90 1.98 17.95
CA LEU A 117 -9.43 1.30 16.75
C LEU A 117 -10.52 2.12 16.06
N ASP A 118 -10.83 3.30 16.57
CA ASP A 118 -11.84 4.19 16.03
C ASP A 118 -11.65 5.64 16.43
N VAL A 119 -12.38 6.52 15.75
CA VAL A 119 -12.38 7.95 16.07
C VAL A 119 -13.64 8.40 16.75
N GLU A 120 -13.46 9.29 17.73
CA GLU A 120 -14.58 9.88 18.44
C GLU A 120 -14.55 11.40 18.50
N ARG A 121 -15.74 11.99 18.57
CA ARG A 121 -15.96 13.38 18.97
C ARG A 121 -15.65 13.56 20.47
N GLY A 122 -15.28 14.76 20.89
CA GLY A 122 -15.24 15.10 22.31
C GLY A 122 -16.64 15.06 22.95
N ALA A 123 -16.70 14.82 24.25
CA ALA A 123 -17.94 14.91 25.02
C ALA A 123 -18.31 16.37 25.30
N GLY A 124 -19.61 16.68 25.29
CA GLY A 124 -20.14 17.97 25.67
C GLY A 124 -19.93 18.27 27.16
N GLY A 125 -19.99 19.56 27.48
CA GLY A 125 -19.78 20.11 28.82
C GLY A 125 -20.94 19.90 29.79
N GLY A 126 -21.02 20.70 30.85
CA GLY A 126 -22.06 20.61 31.87
C GLY A 126 -23.46 20.91 31.31
N ALA A 127 -24.47 20.17 31.76
CA ALA A 127 -25.84 20.26 31.25
C ALA A 127 -26.51 21.64 31.46
N ASP A 128 -26.08 22.38 32.49
CA ASP A 128 -26.65 23.69 32.87
C ASP A 128 -25.76 24.89 32.50
N GLY A 129 -24.67 24.66 31.78
CA GLY A 129 -23.78 25.71 31.26
C GLY A 129 -24.20 26.19 29.88
N LEU A 130 -23.68 27.33 29.44
CA LEU A 130 -23.83 27.80 28.06
C LEU A 130 -22.50 27.66 27.31
N GLY A 131 -22.58 27.20 26.06
CA GLY A 131 -21.44 27.19 25.15
C GLY A 131 -21.03 28.60 24.73
N ALA A 132 -19.73 28.90 24.74
CA ALA A 132 -19.17 30.20 24.40
C ALA A 132 -19.32 30.59 22.90
N VAL A 133 -19.43 29.61 22.00
CA VAL A 133 -19.57 29.76 20.53
C VAL A 133 -21.01 29.52 20.09
N SER A 134 -21.55 28.36 20.41
CA SER A 134 -22.89 27.88 20.03
C SER A 134 -24.00 28.63 20.75
N GLN A 135 -23.72 29.14 21.95
CA GLN A 135 -24.72 29.67 22.88
C GLN A 135 -25.82 28.65 23.21
N SER A 136 -25.59 27.36 22.95
CA SER A 136 -26.50 26.29 23.35
C SER A 136 -26.42 26.06 24.85
N ILE A 137 -27.53 25.59 25.42
CA ILE A 137 -27.48 24.88 26.69
C ILE A 137 -26.55 23.68 26.47
N ARG A 138 -25.52 23.61 27.30
CA ARG A 138 -24.35 22.75 27.21
C ARG A 138 -23.36 23.17 26.10
N ALA A 139 -22.09 23.26 26.47
CA ALA A 139 -20.99 23.44 25.52
C ALA A 139 -20.78 22.18 24.69
N GLN A 140 -20.54 22.34 23.39
CA GLN A 140 -20.35 21.23 22.47
C GLN A 140 -18.94 20.63 22.59
N GLY A 141 -18.85 19.31 22.52
CA GLY A 141 -17.57 18.64 22.29
C GLY A 141 -17.06 18.91 20.88
N GLY A 142 -15.75 18.80 20.70
CA GLY A 142 -15.09 18.97 19.41
C GLY A 142 -15.42 17.84 18.44
N SER A 143 -15.66 18.17 17.17
CA SER A 143 -15.85 17.17 16.11
C SER A 143 -14.55 16.45 15.75
N ILE A 144 -14.68 15.27 15.16
CA ILE A 144 -13.55 14.50 14.60
C ILE A 144 -12.86 15.29 13.47
N GLY A 145 -11.57 15.00 13.25
CA GLY A 145 -10.81 15.56 12.14
C GLY A 145 -11.30 15.09 10.76
N PRO A 146 -10.94 15.76 9.67
CA PRO A 146 -11.23 15.31 8.31
C PRO A 146 -10.42 14.06 7.94
N SER A 147 -11.05 13.13 7.19
CA SER A 147 -10.37 11.99 6.57
C SER A 147 -9.49 12.43 5.39
N PRO A 148 -8.31 11.81 5.17
CA PRO A 148 -7.50 12.05 3.98
C PRO A 148 -7.98 11.29 2.73
N PHE A 149 -8.93 10.36 2.87
CA PHE A 149 -9.56 9.67 1.74
C PHE A 149 -10.64 10.53 1.11
N ILE A 150 -10.70 10.53 -0.22
CA ILE A 150 -11.47 11.51 -1.01
C ILE A 150 -12.86 10.97 -1.33
N ASP A 151 -12.97 9.67 -1.52
CA ASP A 151 -14.24 9.02 -1.78
C ASP A 151 -14.83 8.37 -0.51
N LEU A 152 -16.05 7.85 -0.62
CA LEU A 152 -16.76 7.19 0.51
C LEU A 152 -16.58 5.67 0.49
N SER A 153 -15.78 5.15 -0.44
CA SER A 153 -15.49 3.74 -0.57
C SER A 153 -14.39 3.35 0.42
N ALA A 154 -14.60 2.26 1.15
CA ALA A 154 -13.53 1.70 1.99
C ALA A 154 -12.55 0.85 1.17
N ASP A 155 -12.93 0.46 -0.05
CA ASP A 155 -12.26 -0.58 -0.84
C ASP A 155 -10.85 -0.17 -1.32
N ASN A 156 -10.55 1.13 -1.38
CA ASN A 156 -9.31 1.71 -1.92
C ASN A 156 -8.58 2.63 -0.92
N ASN A 157 -8.90 2.54 0.37
CA ASN A 157 -8.30 3.33 1.45
C ASN A 157 -6.89 2.88 1.84
N PHE A 158 -5.93 2.92 0.90
CA PHE A 158 -4.55 2.52 1.11
C PHE A 158 -3.57 3.20 0.14
N TYR A 159 -2.27 2.97 0.34
CA TYR A 159 -1.19 3.41 -0.55
C TYR A 159 -0.71 2.27 -1.46
N GLY A 160 -0.57 2.51 -2.76
CA GLY A 160 0.00 1.53 -3.70
C GLY A 160 -1.05 0.74 -4.49
N THR A 161 -0.75 -0.52 -4.80
CA THR A 161 -1.63 -1.40 -5.59
C THR A 161 -1.85 -2.69 -4.84
N ILE A 162 -3.10 -3.14 -4.80
CA ILE A 162 -3.51 -4.43 -4.26
C ILE A 162 -3.98 -5.34 -5.39
N LEU A 163 -3.62 -6.62 -5.34
CA LEU A 163 -4.19 -7.68 -6.14
C LEU A 163 -5.25 -8.37 -5.30
N LEU A 164 -6.51 -8.16 -5.67
CA LEU A 164 -7.65 -8.78 -5.00
C LEU A 164 -7.62 -10.29 -5.20
N SER A 165 -8.18 -11.04 -4.26
CA SER A 165 -8.41 -12.49 -4.32
C SER A 165 -9.19 -12.93 -5.59
N THR A 166 -9.90 -12.00 -6.23
CA THR A 166 -10.57 -12.19 -7.53
C THR A 166 -9.63 -12.14 -8.74
N GLY A 167 -8.36 -11.77 -8.55
CA GLY A 167 -7.35 -11.55 -9.59
C GLY A 167 -7.35 -10.13 -10.18
N GLN A 168 -8.19 -9.22 -9.68
CA GLN A 168 -8.24 -7.83 -10.13
C GLN A 168 -7.20 -6.97 -9.40
N LEU A 169 -6.49 -6.11 -10.13
CA LEU A 169 -5.65 -5.07 -9.56
C LEU A 169 -6.48 -3.83 -9.22
N LEU A 170 -6.34 -3.32 -8.00
CA LEU A 170 -6.96 -2.08 -7.54
C LEU A 170 -5.88 -1.13 -7.01
N ALA A 171 -5.90 0.11 -7.49
CA ALA A 171 -5.00 1.15 -7.01
C ALA A 171 -5.63 1.87 -5.80
N GLY A 172 -4.82 2.11 -4.77
CA GLY A 172 -5.24 2.85 -3.58
C GLY A 172 -5.28 4.35 -3.82
N GLU A 173 -6.04 5.07 -2.99
CA GLU A 173 -6.20 6.52 -3.08
C GLU A 173 -4.97 7.32 -2.66
N LEU A 174 -4.20 6.79 -1.69
CA LEU A 174 -3.04 7.51 -1.19
C LEU A 174 -1.94 7.49 -2.25
N THR A 175 -1.38 8.66 -2.54
CA THR A 175 -0.27 8.82 -3.48
C THR A 175 1.10 8.67 -2.83
N GLN A 176 1.15 8.63 -1.49
CA GLN A 176 2.37 8.49 -0.70
C GLN A 176 2.06 7.84 0.65
N THR A 177 3.10 7.46 1.39
CA THR A 177 2.94 7.15 2.82
C THR A 177 2.45 8.39 3.54
N TRP A 178 1.41 8.20 4.35
CA TRP A 178 0.71 9.27 5.03
C TRP A 178 1.03 9.25 6.53
N ALA A 179 0.41 10.15 7.30
CA ALA A 179 0.58 10.21 8.74
C ALA A 179 -0.76 10.53 9.43
N GLY A 180 -0.82 10.28 10.74
CA GLY A 180 -1.94 10.60 11.61
C GLY A 180 -2.11 12.09 11.84
N ALA A 181 -3.35 12.55 11.97
CA ALA A 181 -3.68 13.89 12.42
C ALA A 181 -3.64 14.00 13.96
N GLY A 182 -3.37 15.20 14.48
CA GLY A 182 -3.41 15.49 15.92
C GLY A 182 -4.84 15.71 16.45
N GLY A 183 -5.04 15.52 17.74
CA GLY A 183 -6.33 15.75 18.42
C GLY A 183 -6.59 17.22 18.75
N GLY A 184 -7.85 17.58 18.99
CA GLY A 184 -8.26 18.93 19.37
C GLY A 184 -7.99 19.27 20.84
N GLY A 185 -7.75 20.54 21.15
CA GLY A 185 -7.64 21.01 22.54
C GLY A 185 -8.99 21.05 23.26
N GLY A 186 -9.00 20.92 24.59
CA GLY A 186 -10.21 21.07 25.40
C GLY A 186 -10.64 22.53 25.58
N GLY A 187 -11.91 22.75 25.92
CA GLY A 187 -12.46 24.08 26.24
C GLY A 187 -12.18 24.53 27.67
N ASP A 188 -12.36 25.83 27.92
CA ASP A 188 -12.21 26.46 29.23
C ASP A 188 -13.51 26.43 30.03
N ALA A 189 -13.42 26.29 31.34
CA ALA A 189 -14.54 26.40 32.27
C ALA A 189 -14.58 27.78 32.92
N ILE A 190 -15.64 28.54 32.65
CA ILE A 190 -15.67 29.98 32.90
C ILE A 190 -16.69 30.30 33.97
N GLN A 191 -16.27 30.97 35.05
CA GLN A 191 -17.17 31.33 36.15
C GLN A 191 -17.91 32.65 35.87
N SER A 192 -18.75 32.66 34.82
CA SER A 192 -19.49 33.84 34.35
C SER A 192 -20.90 33.49 33.86
N ASP A 193 -21.79 34.48 33.80
CA ASP A 193 -23.14 34.34 33.19
C ASP A 193 -23.16 34.89 31.75
N THR A 194 -22.02 35.38 31.26
CA THR A 194 -21.85 35.94 29.92
C THR A 194 -20.50 35.53 29.34
N PHE A 195 -20.43 35.43 28.02
CA PHE A 195 -19.18 35.25 27.28
C PHE A 195 -19.00 36.35 26.22
N PRO A 196 -17.83 37.01 26.13
CA PRO A 196 -16.72 36.94 27.09
C PRO A 196 -17.13 37.44 28.48
N GLY A 197 -16.63 36.77 29.53
CA GLY A 197 -16.93 37.08 30.93
C GLY A 197 -15.90 38.01 31.57
N ASN A 198 -16.04 38.25 32.88
CA ASN A 198 -14.99 38.87 33.68
C ASN A 198 -13.88 37.84 33.95
N TRP A 199 -12.95 37.71 33.02
CA TRP A 199 -11.83 36.79 33.13
C TRP A 199 -10.92 37.13 34.32
N THR A 200 -10.50 36.10 35.04
CA THR A 200 -9.46 36.21 36.07
C THR A 200 -8.56 34.98 36.04
N ILE A 201 -7.28 35.19 36.38
CA ILE A 201 -6.25 34.14 36.32
C ILE A 201 -6.60 32.89 37.17
N GLY A 202 -7.34 33.08 38.28
CA GLY A 202 -7.72 32.00 39.19
C GLY A 202 -9.22 31.77 39.35
N GLY A 203 -10.04 32.29 38.43
CA GLY A 203 -11.50 32.08 38.46
C GLY A 203 -12.04 31.23 37.32
N ASP A 204 -11.27 31.07 36.26
CA ASP A 204 -11.56 30.17 35.16
C ASP A 204 -10.62 28.95 35.26
N GLU A 205 -11.00 27.81 34.68
CA GLU A 205 -10.13 26.63 34.58
C GLU A 205 -9.85 26.27 33.12
N LYS A 206 -8.60 25.88 32.86
CA LYS A 206 -8.06 25.62 31.53
C LYS A 206 -8.51 24.30 30.91
N GLY A 207 -8.82 24.34 29.62
CA GLY A 207 -8.82 23.15 28.77
C GLY A 207 -7.39 22.65 28.47
N ALA A 208 -7.24 21.34 28.27
CA ALA A 208 -5.95 20.70 27.96
C ALA A 208 -5.55 20.82 26.47
N GLY A 209 -4.26 20.63 26.17
CA GLY A 209 -3.77 20.49 24.79
C GLY A 209 -3.97 19.08 24.23
N GLY A 210 -4.22 18.95 22.92
CA GLY A 210 -4.46 17.67 22.23
C GLY A 210 -3.23 16.76 22.12
N GLY A 211 -3.48 15.47 21.89
CA GLY A 211 -2.45 14.47 21.56
C GLY A 211 -1.91 14.63 20.14
N GLY A 212 -0.63 14.27 19.91
CA GLY A 212 -0.01 14.33 18.59
C GLY A 212 -0.35 13.13 17.72
N GLY A 213 -0.47 13.30 16.40
CA GLY A 213 -0.69 12.20 15.46
C GLY A 213 0.54 11.31 15.27
N GLY A 214 0.31 10.02 14.99
CA GLY A 214 1.34 9.05 14.64
C GLY A 214 1.96 9.34 13.27
N GLY A 215 3.23 8.96 13.09
CA GLY A 215 3.97 9.25 11.86
C GLY A 215 3.81 8.23 10.74
N GLY A 216 4.34 8.57 9.57
CA GLY A 216 4.50 7.64 8.45
C GLY A 216 5.88 6.99 8.46
N LEU A 217 5.94 5.67 8.45
CA LEU A 217 7.18 4.89 8.34
C LEU A 217 7.09 3.91 7.17
N LYS A 218 8.09 3.99 6.29
CA LYS A 218 8.23 3.11 5.13
C LYS A 218 9.55 2.36 5.22
N ILE A 219 9.49 1.03 5.26
CA ILE A 219 10.65 0.14 5.25
C ILE A 219 10.61 -0.67 3.95
N LEU A 220 11.68 -0.56 3.16
CA LEU A 220 11.82 -1.18 1.85
C LEU A 220 13.07 -2.06 1.86
N SER A 221 12.96 -3.33 1.52
CA SER A 221 14.10 -4.22 1.37
C SER A 221 13.90 -5.17 0.20
N ILE A 222 14.90 -5.33 -0.68
CA ILE A 222 14.79 -6.32 -1.76
C ILE A 222 14.81 -7.73 -1.17
N GLY A 223 15.74 -8.01 -0.24
CA GLY A 223 15.76 -9.26 0.52
C GLY A 223 14.84 -9.26 1.75
N ALA A 224 14.82 -10.37 2.49
CA ALA A 224 13.96 -10.54 3.65
C ALA A 224 14.05 -9.43 4.71
N ILE A 225 12.90 -9.08 5.31
CA ILE A 225 12.78 -8.23 6.50
C ILE A 225 12.39 -9.13 7.68
N THR A 226 13.16 -9.06 8.77
CA THR A 226 12.86 -9.76 10.01
C THR A 226 12.63 -8.75 11.13
N VAL A 227 11.49 -8.84 11.83
CA VAL A 227 11.15 -8.06 13.02
C VAL A 227 11.21 -8.98 14.24
N GLY A 228 12.18 -8.75 15.11
CA GLY A 228 12.51 -9.59 16.25
C GLY A 228 13.38 -10.80 15.89
N SER A 229 13.53 -11.69 16.85
CA SER A 229 14.12 -13.02 16.72
C SER A 229 13.45 -13.96 17.72
N ALA A 230 13.85 -15.23 17.74
CA ALA A 230 13.38 -16.19 18.75
C ALA A 230 13.65 -15.74 20.20
N ASP A 231 14.70 -14.94 20.43
CA ASP A 231 15.15 -14.55 21.77
C ASP A 231 14.98 -13.05 22.08
N LEU A 232 14.63 -12.23 21.08
CA LEU A 232 14.55 -10.77 21.20
C LEU A 232 13.29 -10.22 20.52
N ALA A 233 12.50 -9.45 21.26
CA ALA A 233 11.36 -8.73 20.70
C ALA A 233 11.84 -7.57 19.82
N GLY A 234 11.35 -7.51 18.57
CA GLY A 234 11.44 -6.34 17.71
C GLY A 234 10.06 -5.73 17.54
N THR A 235 9.96 -4.40 17.46
CA THR A 235 8.67 -3.71 17.36
C THR A 235 8.71 -2.58 16.33
N LEU A 236 7.57 -2.37 15.66
CA LEU A 236 7.30 -1.24 14.78
C LEU A 236 6.07 -0.50 15.32
N ALA A 237 6.21 0.78 15.64
CA ALA A 237 5.13 1.55 16.24
C ALA A 237 4.89 2.88 15.53
N ALA A 238 3.65 3.11 15.13
CA ALA A 238 3.15 4.37 14.57
C ALA A 238 1.86 4.78 15.29
N GLU A 239 1.83 4.69 16.62
CA GLU A 239 0.63 4.97 17.40
C GLU A 239 0.36 6.48 17.49
N GLY A 240 -0.91 6.85 17.67
CA GLY A 240 -1.31 8.19 18.04
C GLY A 240 -0.98 8.49 19.51
N GLY A 241 -0.73 9.77 19.80
CA GLY A 241 -0.51 10.23 21.17
C GLY A 241 -1.82 10.46 21.91
N ASN A 242 -1.83 10.14 23.20
CA ASN A 242 -2.97 10.33 24.09
C ASN A 242 -3.24 11.81 24.38
N GLY A 243 -4.51 12.14 24.60
CA GLY A 243 -4.95 13.44 25.08
C GLY A 243 -4.71 13.64 26.58
N GLY A 244 -4.73 14.90 27.02
CA GLY A 244 -4.57 15.28 28.42
C GLY A 244 -5.90 15.69 29.07
N GLY A 245 -6.03 15.45 30.38
CA GLY A 245 -7.17 15.96 31.15
C GLY A 245 -7.07 17.47 31.43
N GLY A 246 -8.21 18.17 31.46
CA GLY A 246 -8.29 19.60 31.77
C GLY A 246 -7.94 19.95 33.23
N GLU A 247 -7.98 21.23 33.56
CA GLU A 247 -7.65 21.72 34.92
C GLU A 247 -8.67 21.26 35.98
N ASN A 248 -8.17 21.01 37.19
CA ASN A 248 -8.95 20.55 38.33
C ASN A 248 -9.32 21.71 39.26
N VAL A 249 -10.45 21.61 39.99
CA VAL A 249 -10.79 22.58 41.06
C VAL A 249 -10.38 22.11 42.46
N ILE A 250 -10.63 20.83 42.81
CA ILE A 250 -10.27 20.20 44.09
C ILE A 250 -10.01 18.71 43.82
N PHE A 251 -8.89 18.16 44.31
CA PHE A 251 -8.44 16.80 43.97
C PHE A 251 -8.42 16.60 42.44
N PHE A 252 -8.88 15.45 41.94
CA PHE A 252 -8.93 15.10 40.52
C PHE A 252 -10.30 15.36 39.90
N ASP A 253 -10.95 16.46 40.31
CA ASP A 253 -12.20 16.91 39.71
C ASP A 253 -11.97 17.92 38.59
N ARG A 254 -11.91 17.37 37.36
CA ARG A 254 -11.59 18.06 36.10
C ARG A 254 -12.76 18.92 35.59
N VAL A 255 -12.64 20.24 35.63
CA VAL A 255 -13.71 21.16 35.20
C VAL A 255 -13.42 21.73 33.82
N GLY A 256 -12.14 21.99 33.52
CA GLY A 256 -11.69 22.25 32.16
C GLY A 256 -11.85 21.00 31.28
N GLY A 257 -12.03 21.22 29.97
CA GLY A 257 -12.24 20.13 29.02
C GLY A 257 -10.98 19.28 28.83
N GLY A 258 -11.16 17.96 28.75
CA GLY A 258 -10.15 17.03 28.27
C GLY A 258 -9.91 17.23 26.77
N SER A 259 -8.70 16.95 26.30
CA SER A 259 -8.36 17.13 24.88
C SER A 259 -8.61 15.86 24.08
N GLY A 260 -8.82 15.96 22.78
CA GLY A 260 -8.83 14.80 21.88
C GLY A 260 -7.43 14.21 21.68
N ALA A 261 -7.40 12.96 21.23
CA ALA A 261 -6.17 12.23 20.93
C ALA A 261 -5.76 12.30 19.45
N GLY A 262 -4.49 11.99 19.18
CA GLY A 262 -3.98 11.86 17.82
C GLY A 262 -4.36 10.52 17.19
N ALA A 263 -4.54 10.51 15.88
CA ALA A 263 -4.73 9.29 15.11
C ALA A 263 -3.44 8.46 15.02
N GLY A 264 -3.59 7.16 14.79
CA GLY A 264 -2.51 6.28 14.35
C GLY A 264 -1.88 6.75 13.03
N GLY A 265 -0.68 6.26 12.78
CA GLY A 265 0.15 6.58 11.62
C GLY A 265 0.14 5.49 10.56
N HIS A 266 1.10 5.54 9.63
CA HIS A 266 1.13 4.62 8.48
C HIS A 266 2.41 3.79 8.51
N LEU A 267 2.27 2.47 8.64
CA LEU A 267 3.36 1.51 8.50
C LEU A 267 3.29 0.82 7.13
N VAL A 268 4.28 1.08 6.26
CA VAL A 268 4.46 0.38 4.99
C VAL A 268 5.72 -0.45 5.08
N VAL A 269 5.59 -1.77 5.10
CA VAL A 269 6.71 -2.71 5.08
C VAL A 269 6.66 -3.48 3.78
N SER A 270 7.64 -3.25 2.90
CA SER A 270 7.71 -3.88 1.58
C SER A 270 8.97 -4.71 1.47
N SER A 271 8.80 -5.97 1.07
CA SER A 271 9.88 -6.90 0.77
C SER A 271 9.65 -7.53 -0.60
N ALA A 272 10.69 -7.66 -1.43
CA ALA A 272 10.59 -8.44 -2.66
C ALA A 272 10.79 -9.95 -2.41
N ASP A 273 11.25 -10.32 -1.21
CA ASP A 273 11.49 -11.70 -0.79
C ASP A 273 10.48 -12.11 0.29
N LYS A 274 10.75 -11.79 1.56
CA LYS A 274 9.95 -12.27 2.70
C LYS A 274 9.86 -11.23 3.82
N ILE A 275 8.79 -11.28 4.62
CA ILE A 275 8.68 -10.57 5.90
C ILE A 275 8.40 -11.61 6.99
N THR A 276 9.24 -11.60 8.02
CA THR A 276 9.11 -12.48 9.19
C THR A 276 8.98 -11.64 10.46
N ILE A 277 7.99 -11.94 11.28
CA ILE A 277 7.77 -11.29 12.58
C ILE A 277 7.80 -12.36 13.66
N TYR A 278 8.54 -12.10 14.74
CA TYR A 278 8.66 -13.01 15.88
C TYR A 278 7.85 -12.57 17.11
N GLY A 279 7.51 -11.28 17.23
CA GLY A 279 6.75 -10.78 18.38
C GLY A 279 5.25 -11.10 18.29
N SER A 280 4.67 -11.47 19.43
CA SER A 280 3.26 -11.81 19.59
C SER A 280 2.74 -11.25 20.93
N ALA A 281 1.49 -10.79 20.95
CA ALA A 281 0.72 -10.60 22.15
C ALA A 281 0.05 -11.93 22.52
N ASP A 282 0.69 -12.71 23.39
CA ASP A 282 0.28 -14.08 23.74
C ASP A 282 -1.10 -14.16 24.44
N ASP A 283 -1.68 -13.01 24.77
CA ASP A 283 -3.03 -12.89 25.29
C ASP A 283 -4.06 -12.23 24.36
N ALA A 284 -3.70 -11.95 23.12
CA ALA A 284 -4.65 -11.50 22.12
C ALA A 284 -5.55 -12.67 21.67
N GLY A 285 -6.85 -12.42 21.63
CA GLY A 285 -7.81 -13.30 20.99
C GLY A 285 -7.74 -13.19 19.47
N ILE A 286 -8.26 -14.23 18.80
CA ILE A 286 -8.40 -14.25 17.35
C ILE A 286 -9.29 -13.09 16.93
N TRP A 287 -8.81 -12.30 15.98
CA TRP A 287 -9.50 -11.13 15.44
C TRP A 287 -10.06 -10.21 16.53
N TYR A 288 -9.25 -10.01 17.58
CA TYR A 288 -9.56 -9.17 18.75
C TYR A 288 -10.73 -9.65 19.62
N ASN A 289 -11.17 -10.90 19.44
CA ASN A 289 -12.15 -11.55 20.31
C ASN A 289 -11.48 -12.07 21.60
N ASP A 290 -10.97 -11.14 22.42
CA ASP A 290 -10.23 -11.49 23.64
C ASP A 290 -11.14 -11.73 24.87
N ASP A 291 -10.58 -12.34 25.92
CA ASP A 291 -11.26 -12.68 27.18
C ASP A 291 -11.86 -11.45 27.90
N ASN A 292 -13.17 -11.49 28.18
CA ASN A 292 -13.91 -10.44 28.89
C ASN A 292 -13.34 -10.09 30.28
N ASN A 293 -12.54 -10.97 30.89
CA ASN A 293 -11.91 -10.73 32.18
C ASN A 293 -10.55 -10.02 32.08
N LYS A 294 -10.02 -9.81 30.87
CA LYS A 294 -8.76 -9.11 30.62
C LYS A 294 -9.03 -7.72 30.07
N LEU A 295 -8.80 -6.69 30.89
CA LEU A 295 -8.98 -5.29 30.48
C LEU A 295 -7.82 -4.73 29.63
N ASN A 296 -6.65 -5.38 29.72
CA ASN A 296 -5.43 -5.02 29.02
C ASN A 296 -4.84 -6.25 28.34
N HIS A 297 -4.15 -5.99 27.23
CA HIS A 297 -3.34 -6.96 26.49
C HIS A 297 -1.90 -6.51 26.42
N TRP A 298 -1.01 -7.45 26.14
CA TRP A 298 0.36 -7.10 25.78
C TRP A 298 0.40 -6.33 24.46
N ALA A 299 1.36 -5.40 24.38
CA ALA A 299 1.59 -4.65 23.14
C ALA A 299 1.97 -5.61 22.03
N ARG A 300 1.38 -5.40 20.85
CA ARG A 300 1.70 -6.18 19.66
C ARG A 300 3.02 -5.75 19.06
N ALA A 301 3.61 -6.63 18.24
CA ALA A 301 4.87 -6.33 17.58
C ALA A 301 4.76 -5.16 16.60
N ILE A 302 3.61 -5.02 15.94
CA ILE A 302 3.36 -3.96 14.97
C ILE A 302 2.09 -3.21 15.36
N THR A 303 2.21 -1.92 15.65
CA THR A 303 1.09 -1.11 16.11
C THR A 303 0.96 0.20 15.34
N ALA A 304 -0.26 0.54 14.98
CA ALA A 304 -0.65 1.83 14.41
C ALA A 304 -2.03 2.23 14.92
N VAL A 305 -2.34 1.97 16.20
CA VAL A 305 -3.60 2.42 16.83
C VAL A 305 -3.58 3.92 17.10
N GLY A 306 -4.75 4.55 17.20
CA GLY A 306 -4.85 5.92 17.71
C GLY A 306 -4.64 6.00 19.22
N GLY A 307 -4.51 7.23 19.73
CA GLY A 307 -4.40 7.48 21.16
C GLY A 307 -5.78 7.59 21.84
N GLN A 308 -5.78 7.54 23.17
CA GLN A 308 -6.97 7.77 24.00
C GLN A 308 -7.18 9.26 24.29
N GLY A 309 -8.41 9.74 24.17
CA GLY A 309 -8.82 11.10 24.57
C GLY A 309 -8.53 11.38 26.04
N GLY A 310 -8.44 12.66 26.41
CA GLY A 310 -8.14 13.09 27.77
C GLY A 310 -9.34 13.02 28.71
N ALA A 311 -9.09 12.70 29.98
CA ALA A 311 -10.14 12.50 30.97
C ALA A 311 -10.97 13.77 31.26
N GLY A 312 -12.28 13.55 31.46
CA GLY A 312 -13.26 14.55 31.85
C GLY A 312 -13.60 14.47 33.34
N ASN A 313 -14.86 14.74 33.68
CA ASN A 313 -15.36 14.81 35.06
C ASN A 313 -14.80 13.70 35.97
N THR A 314 -14.32 14.06 37.16
CA THR A 314 -13.72 13.16 38.15
C THR A 314 -12.52 12.31 37.68
N SER A 315 -11.85 12.69 36.58
CA SER A 315 -10.74 11.96 35.96
C SER A 315 -11.13 10.62 35.30
N TRP A 316 -12.32 10.56 34.69
CA TRP A 316 -12.83 9.39 33.95
C TRP A 316 -12.97 9.66 32.46
N GLY A 317 -13.16 8.58 31.68
CA GLY A 317 -13.52 8.64 30.27
C GLY A 317 -12.35 8.91 29.31
N GLY A 318 -11.10 8.81 29.78
CA GLY A 318 -9.92 9.05 28.98
C GLY A 318 -8.63 8.93 29.78
N ALA A 319 -7.50 9.23 29.13
CA ALA A 319 -6.18 9.29 29.73
C ALA A 319 -6.11 10.40 30.81
N ASN A 320 -5.51 10.05 31.95
CA ASN A 320 -5.44 10.92 33.12
C ASN A 320 -4.02 10.95 33.72
N GLU A 321 -3.88 11.46 34.93
CA GLU A 321 -2.59 11.56 35.64
C GLU A 321 -1.88 10.21 35.86
N ASP A 322 -2.62 9.10 35.85
CA ASP A 322 -2.09 7.74 35.99
C ASP A 322 -1.76 7.10 34.62
N GLY A 323 -2.01 7.83 33.52
CA GLY A 323 -1.80 7.40 32.14
C GLY A 323 -3.09 7.03 31.41
N PRO A 324 -2.99 6.33 30.26
CA PRO A 324 -4.15 5.82 29.55
C PRO A 324 -4.88 4.76 30.37
N SER A 325 -6.19 4.70 30.20
CA SER A 325 -7.01 3.65 30.78
C SER A 325 -6.72 2.30 30.10
N PRO A 326 -7.24 1.18 30.65
CA PRO A 326 -7.06 -0.10 30.00
C PRO A 326 -7.59 -0.12 28.56
N TRP A 327 -6.95 -0.89 27.68
CA TRP A 327 -7.25 -0.89 26.25
C TRP A 327 -8.72 -1.20 25.93
N ARG A 328 -9.40 -2.01 26.77
CA ARG A 328 -10.83 -2.32 26.64
C ARG A 328 -11.81 -1.30 27.24
N CYS A 329 -11.30 -0.14 27.64
CA CYS A 329 -12.05 0.95 28.25
C CYS A 329 -12.26 2.11 27.28
N ASP A 330 -12.41 1.75 26.02
CA ASP A 330 -12.79 2.63 24.94
C ASP A 330 -14.17 3.20 25.13
N ARG A 331 -14.36 4.45 24.76
CA ARG A 331 -15.66 5.08 24.82
C ARG A 331 -16.45 4.61 23.61
N ILE A 332 -17.68 4.15 23.86
CA ILE A 332 -18.55 3.66 22.79
C ILE A 332 -19.60 4.73 22.53
N PRO A 333 -19.70 5.29 21.31
CA PRO A 333 -20.84 6.10 20.92
C PRO A 333 -22.15 5.31 21.13
N TRP A 334 -23.21 5.97 21.61
CA TRP A 334 -24.45 5.28 21.95
C TRP A 334 -25.11 4.63 20.73
N GLU A 335 -24.93 5.25 19.56
CA GLU A 335 -25.30 4.73 18.25
C GLU A 335 -24.57 3.42 17.87
N ASN A 336 -23.40 3.17 18.46
CA ASN A 336 -22.57 1.99 18.23
C ASN A 336 -22.76 0.94 19.35
N LEU A 337 -23.64 1.19 20.33
CA LEU A 337 -23.98 0.20 21.35
C LEU A 337 -24.99 -0.82 20.80
N PRO A 338 -24.75 -2.12 21.01
CA PRO A 338 -25.61 -3.18 20.47
C PRO A 338 -26.96 -3.33 21.18
N TYR A 339 -27.17 -2.64 22.31
CA TYR A 339 -28.40 -2.69 23.11
C TYR A 339 -28.72 -1.32 23.73
N THR A 340 -30.01 -1.01 23.89
CA THR A 340 -30.51 0.27 24.43
C THR A 340 -30.18 0.50 25.91
N ASP A 341 -29.71 -0.51 26.64
CA ASP A 341 -29.77 -0.53 28.11
C ASP A 341 -28.45 -0.90 28.82
N GLN A 342 -27.25 -0.70 28.23
CA GLN A 342 -25.96 -0.50 28.95
C GLN A 342 -24.71 -0.71 28.04
N PRO A 343 -23.60 0.04 28.26
CA PRO A 343 -22.25 -0.41 27.84
C PRO A 343 -21.91 -1.73 28.54
N PRO A 344 -20.85 -2.49 28.15
CA PRO A 344 -20.46 -3.73 28.83
C PRO A 344 -20.23 -3.52 30.33
N ASN A 345 -21.28 -3.70 31.13
CA ASN A 345 -21.37 -3.28 32.53
C ASN A 345 -20.44 -4.07 33.49
N GLY A 346 -19.65 -4.99 32.94
CA GLY A 346 -18.69 -5.83 33.66
C GLY A 346 -17.27 -5.28 33.75
N LEU A 347 -16.91 -4.23 32.99
CA LEU A 347 -15.50 -3.82 32.87
C LEU A 347 -15.06 -2.75 33.90
N GLY A 348 -15.98 -2.17 34.67
CA GLY A 348 -15.68 -1.27 35.79
C GLY A 348 -15.09 0.10 35.43
N CYS A 349 -14.71 0.33 34.16
CA CYS A 349 -14.18 1.59 33.65
C CYS A 349 -15.25 2.57 33.10
N PHE A 350 -16.49 2.11 32.92
CA PHE A 350 -17.62 2.97 32.56
C PHE A 350 -18.43 3.32 33.81
N LYS A 351 -18.53 4.61 34.14
CA LYS A 351 -19.50 5.12 35.12
C LYS A 351 -20.44 6.08 34.42
N SER A 352 -21.69 5.68 34.23
CA SER A 352 -22.77 6.61 33.92
C SER A 352 -22.94 7.57 35.10
N LEU A 353 -22.84 8.88 34.88
CA LEU A 353 -23.27 9.84 35.88
C LEU A 353 -24.79 9.74 36.04
N PRO A 354 -25.32 9.70 37.28
CA PRO A 354 -26.74 9.42 37.55
C PRO A 354 -27.73 10.48 37.03
N ASP A 355 -27.25 11.62 36.53
CA ASP A 355 -28.07 12.79 36.22
C ASP A 355 -28.02 13.22 34.73
N ILE A 356 -27.43 12.41 33.84
CA ILE A 356 -27.35 12.72 32.40
C ILE A 356 -27.88 11.55 31.56
N ASP A 357 -29.15 11.63 31.18
CA ASP A 357 -29.80 10.81 30.15
C ASP A 357 -29.53 11.42 28.75
N ASP A 358 -28.26 11.64 28.38
CA ASP A 358 -27.94 12.08 27.02
C ASP A 358 -27.72 10.88 26.10
N LEU A 359 -28.70 10.62 25.24
CA LEU A 359 -28.72 9.53 24.27
C LEU A 359 -27.72 9.72 23.11
N VAL A 360 -26.91 10.79 23.11
CA VAL A 360 -26.12 11.26 21.96
C VAL A 360 -24.60 11.32 22.24
N GLU A 361 -24.14 11.20 23.49
CA GLU A 361 -22.71 11.34 23.83
C GLU A 361 -22.32 10.41 24.99
N GLY A 362 -21.30 9.56 24.81
CA GLY A 362 -20.83 8.62 25.85
C GLY A 362 -20.46 9.26 27.22
N PRO A 363 -20.20 8.44 28.26
CA PRO A 363 -20.73 8.62 29.62
C PRO A 363 -20.06 9.68 30.53
N VAL A 364 -19.01 10.38 30.08
CA VAL A 364 -18.26 11.33 30.95
C VAL A 364 -18.17 12.73 30.33
N ILE A 365 -18.81 13.68 31.01
CA ILE A 365 -18.82 15.11 30.66
C ILE A 365 -17.40 15.63 30.45
N GLY A 366 -17.21 16.34 29.34
CA GLY A 366 -15.97 17.06 29.03
C GLY A 366 -14.76 16.18 28.72
N ALA A 367 -14.92 14.86 28.59
CA ALA A 367 -13.85 13.98 28.11
C ALA A 367 -13.53 14.26 26.64
N GLY A 368 -12.26 14.11 26.25
CA GLY A 368 -11.83 14.16 24.86
C GLY A 368 -12.24 12.91 24.08
N GLY A 369 -12.23 13.01 22.75
CA GLY A 369 -12.45 11.87 21.86
C GLY A 369 -11.16 11.14 21.49
N ASP A 370 -11.27 9.84 21.28
CA ASP A 370 -10.20 8.95 20.85
C ASP A 370 -9.81 9.19 19.38
N GLY A 371 -8.55 8.90 19.05
CA GLY A 371 -8.02 9.06 17.71
C GLY A 371 -8.23 7.80 16.87
N SER A 372 -8.50 7.96 15.57
CA SER A 372 -8.69 6.84 14.66
C SER A 372 -7.47 5.92 14.61
N PRO A 373 -7.62 4.66 14.17
CA PRO A 373 -6.48 3.82 13.86
C PRO A 373 -5.75 4.40 12.63
N GLY A 374 -4.53 3.92 12.44
CA GLY A 374 -3.73 4.15 11.26
C GLY A 374 -3.84 3.01 10.25
N LEU A 375 -2.81 2.84 9.42
CA LEU A 375 -2.74 1.77 8.42
C LEU A 375 -1.47 0.95 8.59
N ILE A 376 -1.60 -0.37 8.46
CA ILE A 376 -0.47 -1.31 8.33
C ILE A 376 -0.57 -1.97 6.95
N GLN A 377 0.51 -1.96 6.18
CA GLN A 377 0.57 -2.54 4.84
C GLN A 377 1.81 -3.42 4.70
N PHE A 378 1.61 -4.69 4.36
CA PHE A 378 2.67 -5.63 4.02
C PHE A 378 2.69 -5.87 2.53
N HIS A 379 3.70 -5.34 1.84
CA HIS A 379 3.87 -5.56 0.42
C HIS A 379 4.86 -6.68 0.18
N VAL A 380 4.39 -7.82 -0.31
CA VAL A 380 5.19 -9.02 -0.61
C VAL A 380 4.64 -9.70 -1.87
N PRO A 381 5.45 -10.52 -2.58
CA PRO A 381 4.99 -11.19 -3.81
C PRO A 381 3.79 -12.11 -3.58
N ASP A 382 3.83 -12.92 -2.51
CA ASP A 382 2.76 -13.84 -2.10
C ASP A 382 2.69 -13.93 -0.57
N PRO A 383 1.74 -13.25 0.09
CA PRO A 383 1.46 -13.34 1.52
C PRO A 383 1.39 -14.74 2.13
N GLU A 384 0.95 -15.78 1.41
CA GLU A 384 0.91 -17.13 1.99
C GLU A 384 2.31 -17.74 2.16
N LEU A 385 3.23 -17.40 1.26
CA LEU A 385 4.60 -17.92 1.25
C LEU A 385 5.61 -16.97 1.91
N ASN A 386 5.35 -15.68 1.78
CA ASN A 386 6.28 -14.60 2.08
C ASN A 386 5.95 -13.84 3.37
N LEU A 387 4.82 -14.11 4.04
CA LEU A 387 4.59 -13.65 5.41
C LEU A 387 4.73 -14.78 6.40
N VAL A 388 5.57 -14.57 7.42
CA VAL A 388 5.73 -15.51 8.52
C VAL A 388 5.50 -14.80 9.84
N PHE A 389 4.62 -15.39 10.64
CA PHE A 389 4.26 -14.97 11.98
C PHE A 389 4.64 -16.09 12.96
N PRO A 390 4.78 -15.79 14.27
CA PRO A 390 5.12 -16.82 15.24
C PRO A 390 3.97 -17.83 15.36
N THR A 391 4.31 -19.12 15.39
CA THR A 391 3.37 -20.18 15.75
C THR A 391 3.13 -20.11 17.26
N LEU A 392 1.90 -19.84 17.70
CA LEU A 392 1.54 -19.87 19.12
C LEU A 392 1.74 -21.30 19.68
N GLU A 393 2.62 -21.46 20.67
CA GLU A 393 2.94 -22.76 21.28
C GLU A 393 1.76 -23.38 22.06
N ALA A 394 1.71 -24.71 22.08
CA ALA A 394 0.73 -25.48 22.84
C ALA A 394 0.87 -25.25 24.36
N GLY A 395 -0.07 -24.49 24.94
CA GLY A 395 -0.09 -24.17 26.37
C GLY A 395 -0.71 -22.81 26.73
N ALA A 396 -0.98 -21.95 25.74
CA ALA A 396 -1.75 -20.72 25.92
C ALA A 396 -3.21 -21.03 26.36
N ALA A 397 -3.84 -20.09 27.07
CA ALA A 397 -5.19 -20.25 27.63
C ALA A 397 -6.20 -20.71 26.57
N SER A 398 -7.25 -21.44 26.96
CA SER A 398 -8.22 -22.13 26.08
C SER A 398 -9.03 -21.27 25.09
N TRP A 399 -8.73 -19.98 24.99
CA TRP A 399 -9.29 -19.01 24.03
C TRP A 399 -8.23 -18.50 23.03
N ALA A 400 -6.95 -18.81 23.23
CA ALA A 400 -5.87 -18.70 22.25
C ALA A 400 -5.77 -20.05 21.52
N ALA A 401 -6.47 -20.17 20.40
CA ALA A 401 -6.45 -21.43 19.66
C ALA A 401 -5.07 -21.65 19.03
N THR A 402 -4.60 -22.90 19.11
CA THR A 402 -3.36 -23.37 18.52
C THR A 402 -3.59 -23.65 17.05
N TYR A 403 -2.84 -23.01 16.14
CA TYR A 403 -2.97 -23.24 14.71
C TYR A 403 -1.61 -23.62 14.10
N ASP A 404 -1.42 -24.93 13.93
CA ASP A 404 -0.35 -25.48 13.09
C ASP A 404 -0.71 -25.17 11.62
N GLY A 405 0.02 -24.25 10.99
CA GLY A 405 -0.21 -23.85 9.59
C GLY A 405 -1.26 -22.75 9.35
N GLY A 406 -1.71 -22.03 10.38
CA GLY A 406 -2.66 -20.91 10.26
C GLY A 406 -1.98 -19.53 10.16
N LEU A 407 -2.42 -18.70 9.21
CA LEU A 407 -2.06 -17.28 9.11
C LEU A 407 -3.01 -16.44 9.98
N ASP A 408 -2.69 -16.25 11.26
CA ASP A 408 -3.40 -15.32 12.16
C ASP A 408 -2.52 -14.12 12.51
N ILE A 409 -2.99 -12.93 12.13
CA ILE A 409 -2.27 -11.66 12.32
C ILE A 409 -2.66 -10.94 13.63
N SER A 410 -3.77 -11.36 14.24
CA SER A 410 -4.38 -10.71 15.39
C SER A 410 -3.47 -10.59 16.62
N PRO A 411 -2.55 -11.53 16.92
CA PRO A 411 -1.59 -11.34 18.01
C PRO A 411 -0.38 -10.48 17.62
N VAL A 412 -0.20 -10.16 16.34
CA VAL A 412 1.01 -9.51 15.81
C VAL A 412 0.78 -8.05 15.43
N CYS A 413 -0.41 -7.71 14.93
CA CYS A 413 -0.74 -6.37 14.43
C CYS A 413 -1.99 -5.78 15.09
N ALA A 414 -1.97 -4.47 15.34
CA ALA A 414 -3.17 -3.66 15.60
C ALA A 414 -3.02 -2.28 14.96
N PRO A 415 -3.91 -1.86 14.04
CA PRO A 415 -5.07 -2.59 13.49
C PRO A 415 -4.65 -3.77 12.58
N PRO A 416 -5.60 -4.53 11.99
CA PRO A 416 -5.27 -5.48 10.93
C PRO A 416 -4.56 -4.80 9.75
N PRO A 417 -3.66 -5.50 9.05
CA PRO A 417 -3.10 -4.98 7.82
C PRO A 417 -4.15 -4.89 6.71
N VAL A 418 -3.97 -3.93 5.81
CA VAL A 418 -4.79 -3.80 4.60
C VAL A 418 -4.76 -5.11 3.79
N GLY A 419 -5.92 -5.54 3.30
CA GLY A 419 -6.10 -6.77 2.53
C GLY A 419 -6.38 -8.03 3.36
N PHE A 420 -6.30 -7.95 4.69
CA PHE A 420 -6.66 -9.06 5.57
C PHE A 420 -8.13 -8.99 5.97
N HIS A 421 -8.90 -9.99 5.54
CA HIS A 421 -10.35 -10.06 5.80
C HIS A 421 -10.70 -10.90 7.03
N ARG A 422 -9.95 -11.98 7.27
CA ARG A 422 -10.08 -12.86 8.44
C ARG A 422 -8.87 -13.78 8.59
N PRO A 423 -8.58 -14.28 9.81
CA PRO A 423 -7.50 -15.24 10.03
C PRO A 423 -7.81 -16.61 9.41
N LYS A 424 -6.77 -17.36 9.03
CA LYS A 424 -6.86 -18.76 8.60
C LYS A 424 -6.82 -19.68 9.81
N LEU A 425 -7.95 -20.31 10.15
CA LEU A 425 -8.07 -21.11 11.38
C LEU A 425 -7.55 -22.54 11.21
N SER A 426 -7.52 -23.10 10.00
CA SER A 426 -6.95 -24.42 9.76
C SER A 426 -6.64 -24.64 8.30
N GLU A 427 -5.80 -25.62 8.01
CA GLU A 427 -5.69 -26.15 6.65
C GLU A 427 -7.06 -26.69 6.20
N GLY A 428 -7.54 -26.24 5.03
CA GLY A 428 -8.86 -26.61 4.51
C GLY A 428 -10.06 -25.90 5.16
N ASP A 429 -9.87 -24.80 5.89
CA ASP A 429 -10.96 -23.94 6.38
C ASP A 429 -11.89 -23.54 5.20
N PRO A 430 -13.16 -24.02 5.17
CA PRO A 430 -14.04 -23.88 4.01
C PRO A 430 -14.52 -22.46 3.79
N ASP A 431 -14.46 -21.62 4.82
CA ASP A 431 -14.92 -20.25 4.74
C ASP A 431 -13.74 -19.32 4.38
N TRP A 432 -12.51 -19.85 4.23
CA TRP A 432 -11.29 -19.05 4.21
C TRP A 432 -11.09 -18.35 2.88
N ILE A 433 -10.80 -17.05 2.99
CA ILE A 433 -10.53 -16.18 1.86
C ILE A 433 -9.06 -15.78 1.98
N ALA A 434 -8.29 -16.07 0.93
CA ALA A 434 -6.91 -15.62 0.84
C ALA A 434 -6.85 -14.09 1.00
N PRO A 435 -5.87 -13.56 1.74
CA PRO A 435 -5.71 -12.11 1.87
C PRO A 435 -5.48 -11.49 0.49
N ASP A 436 -5.98 -10.28 0.30
CA ASP A 436 -5.63 -9.51 -0.89
C ASP A 436 -4.16 -9.07 -0.79
N TYR A 437 -3.46 -9.08 -1.92
CA TYR A 437 -2.00 -8.99 -1.93
C TYR A 437 -1.54 -7.57 -2.25
N MET A 438 -0.90 -6.90 -1.30
CA MET A 438 -0.26 -5.62 -1.58
C MET A 438 1.00 -5.85 -2.42
N VAL A 439 1.03 -5.28 -3.62
CA VAL A 439 2.13 -5.50 -4.57
C VAL A 439 3.38 -4.72 -4.13
N PRO A 440 4.57 -5.36 -4.05
CA PRO A 440 5.84 -4.65 -3.80
C PRO A 440 6.06 -3.50 -4.78
N PHE A 441 6.55 -2.36 -4.29
CA PHE A 441 6.85 -1.19 -5.14
C PHE A 441 8.12 -1.37 -5.98
N PHE A 442 8.87 -2.44 -5.71
CA PHE A 442 10.17 -2.77 -6.28
C PHE A 442 10.39 -4.28 -6.12
N GLY A 443 11.22 -4.86 -6.98
CA GLY A 443 11.64 -6.25 -6.92
C GLY A 443 12.86 -6.46 -7.81
N ASP A 444 13.59 -7.54 -7.55
CA ASP A 444 14.49 -8.18 -8.52
C ASP A 444 13.69 -8.79 -9.67
N LEU A 445 12.47 -9.24 -9.39
CA LEU A 445 11.55 -9.74 -10.39
C LEU A 445 10.61 -8.64 -10.91
N SER A 446 10.58 -8.43 -12.22
CA SER A 446 9.55 -7.66 -12.91
C SER A 446 8.87 -8.54 -13.94
N ARG A 447 7.54 -8.64 -13.87
CA ARG A 447 6.76 -9.50 -14.77
C ARG A 447 5.71 -8.71 -15.51
N ALA A 448 5.58 -8.97 -16.81
CA ALA A 448 4.52 -8.42 -17.64
C ALA A 448 3.86 -9.53 -18.45
N GLN A 449 2.52 -9.59 -18.39
CA GLN A 449 1.73 -10.55 -19.14
C GLN A 449 0.78 -9.81 -20.07
N THR A 450 0.65 -10.29 -21.31
CA THR A 450 -0.39 -9.80 -22.20
C THR A 450 -1.78 -10.26 -21.72
N LYS A 451 -2.80 -9.48 -22.05
CA LYS A 451 -4.16 -10.03 -22.14
C LYS A 451 -4.20 -11.10 -23.24
N TRP A 452 -5.24 -11.92 -23.24
CA TRP A 452 -5.48 -12.86 -24.34
C TRP A 452 -5.65 -12.09 -25.66
N ILE A 453 -4.86 -12.49 -26.66
CA ILE A 453 -4.85 -11.94 -28.01
C ILE A 453 -5.64 -12.91 -28.90
N PRO A 454 -6.82 -12.51 -29.42
CA PRO A 454 -7.58 -13.33 -30.34
C PRO A 454 -6.84 -13.43 -31.68
N LEU A 455 -6.67 -14.64 -32.20
CA LEU A 455 -6.14 -14.89 -33.54
C LEU A 455 -7.17 -14.59 -34.64
N GLY A 456 -8.44 -14.40 -34.27
CA GLY A 456 -9.51 -13.98 -35.16
C GLY A 456 -9.93 -15.06 -36.18
N LEU A 457 -10.35 -14.62 -37.38
CA LEU A 457 -10.74 -15.52 -38.49
C LEU A 457 -9.54 -16.06 -39.28
N ALA A 458 -8.32 -15.94 -38.75
CA ALA A 458 -7.08 -16.47 -39.32
C ALA A 458 -7.20 -17.95 -39.77
N ARG A 459 -8.11 -18.71 -39.18
CA ARG A 459 -8.39 -20.11 -39.49
C ARG A 459 -9.24 -20.40 -40.74
N VAL A 460 -9.70 -19.40 -41.51
CA VAL A 460 -10.67 -19.63 -42.60
C VAL A 460 -10.08 -19.33 -43.97
N ALA A 461 -9.56 -20.38 -44.63
CA ALA A 461 -9.31 -20.35 -46.07
C ALA A 461 -10.61 -20.67 -46.83
N PRO A 462 -10.80 -20.19 -48.08
CA PRO A 462 -11.99 -20.49 -48.88
C PRO A 462 -12.24 -21.99 -49.18
N GLY A 463 -11.32 -22.88 -48.77
CA GLY A 463 -11.40 -24.34 -48.98
C GLY A 463 -11.23 -25.22 -47.72
N GLY A 464 -11.04 -24.66 -46.52
CA GLY A 464 -10.82 -25.44 -45.29
C GLY A 464 -10.23 -24.63 -44.12
N PHE A 465 -9.95 -25.33 -43.01
CA PHE A 465 -9.19 -24.77 -41.89
C PHE A 465 -7.69 -24.93 -42.15
N ASP A 466 -6.98 -23.83 -42.36
CA ASP A 466 -5.52 -23.82 -42.35
C ASP A 466 -5.04 -23.60 -40.92
N GLN A 467 -4.04 -24.39 -40.50
CA GLN A 467 -3.51 -24.32 -39.14
C GLN A 467 -2.59 -23.11 -39.05
N VAL A 468 -2.91 -22.18 -38.14
CA VAL A 468 -2.00 -21.08 -37.83
C VAL A 468 -0.73 -21.66 -37.20
N ARG A 469 0.42 -21.42 -37.83
CA ARG A 469 1.72 -21.79 -37.28
C ARG A 469 2.43 -20.56 -36.74
N MET A 470 2.71 -20.57 -35.45
CA MET A 470 3.43 -19.53 -34.74
C MET A 470 4.93 -19.70 -34.96
N ARG A 471 5.61 -18.56 -35.10
CA ARG A 471 7.06 -18.49 -35.25
C ARG A 471 7.66 -17.47 -34.30
N PHE A 472 8.58 -17.96 -33.47
CA PHE A 472 9.34 -17.18 -32.52
C PHE A 472 10.66 -17.87 -32.23
N GLU A 473 11.75 -17.12 -32.21
CA GLU A 473 13.10 -17.57 -31.88
C GLU A 473 13.77 -16.55 -30.97
N GLY A 474 14.90 -16.90 -30.37
CA GLY A 474 15.67 -15.99 -29.49
C GLY A 474 15.54 -16.29 -28.00
N THR A 475 14.78 -17.33 -27.65
CA THR A 475 14.70 -17.87 -26.29
C THR A 475 15.02 -19.36 -26.28
N SER A 476 15.57 -19.85 -25.18
CA SER A 476 15.76 -21.28 -24.93
C SER A 476 14.40 -21.99 -24.82
N THR A 477 14.26 -23.14 -25.48
CA THR A 477 13.03 -23.94 -25.42
C THR A 477 12.90 -24.74 -24.12
N VAL A 478 13.94 -24.77 -23.29
CA VAL A 478 13.97 -25.52 -22.02
C VAL A 478 13.48 -24.65 -20.86
N ASP A 479 13.93 -23.41 -20.81
CA ASP A 479 13.74 -22.50 -19.68
C ASP A 479 13.30 -21.10 -20.11
N GLY A 480 13.01 -20.86 -21.39
CA GLY A 480 12.48 -19.58 -21.88
C GLY A 480 13.44 -18.41 -21.82
N ARG A 481 14.70 -18.63 -21.41
CA ARG A 481 15.68 -17.55 -21.22
C ARG A 481 16.17 -16.99 -22.55
N VAL A 482 16.28 -15.66 -22.63
CA VAL A 482 16.96 -14.99 -23.74
C VAL A 482 18.45 -15.30 -23.65
N GLY A 483 19.01 -15.92 -24.69
CA GLY A 483 20.43 -16.23 -24.73
C GLY A 483 21.28 -14.95 -24.78
N HIS A 484 22.40 -14.95 -24.05
CA HIS A 484 23.37 -13.85 -24.08
C HIS A 484 24.81 -14.37 -23.98
N ASP A 485 25.72 -13.68 -24.65
CA ASP A 485 27.16 -13.93 -24.63
C ASP A 485 27.84 -12.81 -23.84
N GLY A 486 28.03 -13.03 -22.53
CA GLY A 486 28.50 -11.98 -21.63
C GLY A 486 27.48 -10.84 -21.55
N SER A 487 27.86 -9.66 -22.05
CA SER A 487 27.03 -8.45 -21.94
C SER A 487 26.15 -8.15 -23.16
N THR A 488 26.03 -9.09 -24.10
CA THR A 488 25.29 -8.90 -25.36
C THR A 488 24.32 -10.04 -25.63
N VAL A 489 23.14 -9.72 -26.18
CA VAL A 489 22.17 -10.75 -26.60
C VAL A 489 22.78 -11.66 -27.67
N GLN A 490 22.55 -12.96 -27.54
CA GLN A 490 23.03 -13.96 -28.48
C GLN A 490 22.37 -13.76 -29.85
N GLN A 491 23.19 -13.73 -30.90
CA GLN A 491 22.69 -13.51 -32.27
C GLN A 491 21.96 -14.75 -32.79
N LEU A 492 20.84 -14.53 -33.47
CA LEU A 492 20.15 -15.59 -34.21
C LEU A 492 20.87 -15.90 -35.53
N PRO A 493 20.72 -17.13 -36.07
CA PRO A 493 21.23 -17.46 -37.39
C PRO A 493 20.70 -16.50 -38.47
N PRO A 494 21.54 -16.07 -39.43
CA PRO A 494 21.09 -15.18 -40.49
C PRO A 494 20.12 -15.90 -41.44
N ILE A 495 19.13 -15.15 -41.94
CA ILE A 495 18.17 -15.59 -42.97
C ILE A 495 18.84 -15.61 -44.36
N ILE A 496 19.74 -14.67 -44.62
CA ILE A 496 20.54 -14.56 -45.86
C ILE A 496 21.99 -14.26 -45.45
N GLY A 497 22.95 -14.87 -46.15
CA GLY A 497 24.38 -14.66 -45.94
C GLY A 497 24.98 -15.54 -44.82
N PRO A 498 26.25 -15.30 -44.44
CA PRO A 498 27.09 -14.18 -44.87
C PRO A 498 27.59 -14.29 -46.31
N ASP A 499 27.40 -13.22 -47.10
CA ASP A 499 27.90 -13.11 -48.48
C ASP A 499 28.79 -11.86 -48.63
N GLN A 500 29.82 -11.95 -49.47
CA GLN A 500 30.74 -10.82 -49.69
C GLN A 500 30.03 -9.66 -50.41
N ILE A 501 30.22 -8.44 -49.92
CA ILE A 501 29.67 -7.24 -50.56
C ILE A 501 30.25 -7.05 -51.98
N GLY A 502 29.36 -6.91 -52.95
CA GLY A 502 29.67 -6.67 -54.35
C GLY A 502 29.66 -5.19 -54.73
N SER A 503 29.97 -4.91 -56.00
CA SER A 503 29.84 -3.58 -56.60
C SER A 503 28.39 -3.24 -56.92
N LEU A 504 28.07 -1.93 -56.99
CA LEU A 504 26.74 -1.42 -57.34
C LEU A 504 26.11 -2.18 -58.52
N GLY A 505 24.92 -2.77 -58.30
CA GLY A 505 24.17 -3.56 -59.28
C GLY A 505 24.40 -5.09 -59.21
N SER A 506 25.38 -5.57 -58.44
CA SER A 506 25.66 -6.98 -58.19
C SER A 506 25.42 -7.32 -56.71
N PRO A 507 24.24 -7.87 -56.33
CA PRO A 507 23.92 -8.21 -54.95
C PRO A 507 24.94 -9.18 -54.31
N PRO A 508 25.19 -9.07 -52.99
CA PRO A 508 24.72 -8.00 -52.11
C PRO A 508 25.48 -6.68 -52.31
N TYR A 509 24.83 -5.51 -52.39
CA TYR A 509 25.49 -4.21 -52.49
C TYR A 509 24.76 -3.10 -51.70
N ILE A 510 25.46 -2.00 -51.38
CA ILE A 510 24.87 -0.77 -50.85
C ILE A 510 24.57 0.17 -52.03
N ASP A 511 23.33 0.66 -52.11
CA ASP A 511 22.90 1.57 -53.16
C ASP A 511 23.55 2.95 -53.01
N SER A 512 23.42 3.78 -54.04
CA SER A 512 24.02 5.12 -54.13
C SER A 512 23.60 6.11 -53.03
N ASP A 513 22.57 5.80 -52.25
CA ASP A 513 22.16 6.59 -51.09
C ASP A 513 23.00 6.30 -49.83
N GLY A 514 23.78 5.21 -49.82
CA GLY A 514 24.61 4.78 -48.69
C GLY A 514 23.84 4.11 -47.55
N TYR A 515 22.50 3.98 -47.63
CA TYR A 515 21.64 3.47 -46.55
C TYR A 515 20.67 2.38 -47.01
N THR A 516 20.69 2.02 -48.29
CA THR A 516 19.85 0.95 -48.83
C THR A 516 20.72 -0.24 -49.22
N PHE A 517 20.45 -1.39 -48.63
CA PHE A 517 21.06 -2.66 -49.00
C PHE A 517 20.20 -3.40 -50.02
N VAL A 518 20.82 -3.95 -51.05
CA VAL A 518 20.15 -4.85 -52.01
C VAL A 518 20.79 -6.23 -51.89
N LEU A 519 20.03 -7.20 -51.41
CA LEU A 519 20.46 -8.57 -51.13
C LEU A 519 19.91 -9.54 -52.18
N ASP A 520 20.66 -10.60 -52.46
CA ASP A 520 20.16 -11.77 -53.23
C ASP A 520 19.31 -12.63 -52.30
N SER A 521 18.03 -12.81 -52.62
CA SER A 521 17.12 -13.60 -51.80
C SER A 521 16.94 -15.03 -52.28
N SER A 522 17.71 -15.48 -53.29
CA SER A 522 17.67 -16.87 -53.76
C SER A 522 18.20 -17.87 -52.72
N GLY A 523 19.04 -17.41 -51.78
CA GLY A 523 19.55 -18.21 -50.66
C GLY A 523 18.61 -18.34 -49.47
N MET A 524 17.45 -17.66 -49.47
CA MET A 524 16.48 -17.69 -48.38
C MET A 524 15.77 -19.05 -48.33
N ALA A 525 15.71 -19.67 -47.14
CA ALA A 525 15.08 -20.97 -46.97
C ALA A 525 13.56 -20.92 -47.22
N ALA A 526 12.96 -22.06 -47.57
CA ALA A 526 11.52 -22.14 -47.82
C ALA A 526 10.68 -21.65 -46.62
N VAL A 527 11.16 -21.90 -45.40
CA VAL A 527 10.51 -21.46 -44.15
C VAL A 527 10.56 -19.94 -43.92
N ASP A 528 11.40 -19.23 -44.69
CA ASP A 528 11.60 -17.78 -44.61
C ASP A 528 10.93 -17.03 -45.77
N GLU A 529 10.30 -17.74 -46.72
CA GLU A 529 9.65 -17.09 -47.87
C GLU A 529 8.51 -16.13 -47.46
N MET A 530 7.94 -16.27 -46.26
CA MET A 530 6.97 -15.31 -45.70
C MET A 530 7.50 -13.86 -45.72
N TYR A 531 8.82 -13.67 -45.62
CA TYR A 531 9.44 -12.35 -45.67
C TYR A 531 9.48 -11.76 -47.09
N LYS A 532 9.41 -12.60 -48.13
CA LYS A 532 9.24 -12.17 -49.53
C LYS A 532 7.79 -11.77 -49.80
N GLU A 533 6.84 -12.51 -49.23
CA GLU A 533 5.40 -12.23 -49.36
C GLU A 533 4.98 -10.96 -48.61
N ASN A 534 5.54 -10.76 -47.42
CA ASN A 534 5.29 -9.59 -46.59
C ASN A 534 6.58 -9.00 -46.02
N THR A 535 7.22 -8.14 -46.81
CA THR A 535 8.48 -7.48 -46.43
C THR A 535 8.35 -6.54 -45.23
N GLN A 536 7.13 -6.17 -44.81
CA GLN A 536 6.94 -5.39 -43.58
C GLN A 536 7.37 -6.17 -42.33
N LEU A 537 7.36 -7.51 -42.40
CA LEU A 537 7.85 -8.39 -41.33
C LEU A 537 9.36 -8.31 -41.13
N LEU A 538 10.11 -7.69 -42.04
CA LEU A 538 11.55 -7.44 -41.88
C LEU A 538 11.87 -6.13 -41.13
N ARG A 539 10.87 -5.28 -40.87
CA ARG A 539 11.09 -4.05 -40.10
C ARG A 539 11.50 -4.40 -38.68
N GLY A 540 12.61 -3.83 -38.21
CA GLY A 540 13.21 -4.15 -36.90
C GLY A 540 14.20 -5.30 -36.93
N PHE A 541 14.30 -6.05 -38.05
CA PHE A 541 15.46 -6.92 -38.30
C PHE A 541 16.68 -6.06 -38.66
N SER A 542 17.86 -6.68 -38.76
CA SER A 542 19.09 -5.95 -39.03
C SER A 542 19.82 -6.51 -40.24
N VAL A 543 20.41 -5.61 -41.03
CA VAL A 543 21.53 -5.99 -41.90
C VAL A 543 22.80 -5.90 -41.06
N LYS A 544 23.60 -6.97 -41.05
CA LYS A 544 24.90 -7.04 -40.37
C LYS A 544 26.00 -6.91 -41.41
N LEU A 545 26.91 -5.95 -41.19
CA LEU A 545 28.22 -5.94 -41.84
C LEU A 545 29.25 -6.54 -40.88
N GLU A 546 30.08 -7.46 -41.36
CA GLU A 546 31.16 -8.06 -40.57
C GLU A 546 32.45 -8.16 -41.38
N ASP A 547 33.59 -8.14 -40.70
CA ASP A 547 34.89 -8.40 -41.30
C ASP A 547 35.07 -9.92 -41.50
N GLY A 548 35.19 -10.37 -42.75
CA GLY A 548 35.39 -11.78 -43.07
C GLY A 548 36.71 -12.37 -42.54
N SER A 549 37.66 -11.53 -42.09
CA SER A 549 38.90 -11.96 -41.42
C SER A 549 38.83 -11.90 -39.88
N ASP A 550 37.88 -11.16 -39.32
CA ASP A 550 37.62 -11.08 -37.88
C ASP A 550 36.12 -10.91 -37.61
N PRO A 551 35.35 -12.00 -37.47
CA PRO A 551 33.90 -11.94 -37.28
C PRO A 551 33.44 -11.25 -35.99
N LEU A 552 34.35 -10.93 -35.06
CA LEU A 552 34.03 -10.12 -33.88
C LEU A 552 33.96 -8.63 -34.20
N THR A 553 34.53 -8.20 -35.33
CA THR A 553 34.39 -6.84 -35.86
C THR A 553 33.16 -6.79 -36.76
N TYR A 554 32.03 -6.32 -36.22
CA TYR A 554 30.77 -6.20 -36.96
C TYR A 554 29.97 -4.96 -36.53
N GLN A 555 29.00 -4.58 -37.36
CA GLN A 555 28.04 -3.51 -37.10
C GLN A 555 26.65 -3.89 -37.60
N PHE A 556 25.63 -3.65 -36.79
CA PHE A 556 24.22 -3.83 -37.16
C PHE A 556 23.60 -2.52 -37.66
N TYR A 557 22.72 -2.66 -38.65
CA TYR A 557 21.92 -1.60 -39.24
C TYR A 557 20.46 -2.02 -39.27
N VAL A 558 19.62 -1.33 -38.47
CA VAL A 558 18.21 -1.68 -38.29
C VAL A 558 17.42 -1.33 -39.54
N ILE A 559 16.65 -2.29 -40.04
CA ILE A 559 15.79 -2.13 -41.21
C ILE A 559 14.55 -1.34 -40.82
N THR A 560 14.35 -0.20 -41.49
CA THR A 560 13.17 0.66 -41.30
C THR A 560 12.08 0.37 -42.31
N SER A 561 12.44 -0.09 -43.51
CA SER A 561 11.52 -0.57 -44.54
C SER A 561 12.21 -1.55 -45.48
N ALA A 562 11.43 -2.43 -46.10
CA ALA A 562 11.93 -3.37 -47.10
C ALA A 562 10.93 -3.60 -48.23
N SER A 563 11.44 -3.96 -49.42
CA SER A 563 10.65 -4.32 -50.60
C SER A 563 11.29 -5.50 -51.32
N TYR A 564 10.46 -6.31 -52.00
CA TYR A 564 10.89 -7.49 -52.72
C TYR A 564 10.57 -7.37 -54.21
N ASP A 565 11.55 -7.67 -55.07
CA ASP A 565 11.39 -7.79 -56.52
C ASP A 565 11.41 -9.26 -56.94
N ALA A 566 10.23 -9.81 -57.25
CA ALA A 566 10.06 -11.20 -57.67
C ALA A 566 10.68 -11.51 -59.04
N GLY A 567 10.87 -10.50 -59.91
CA GLY A 567 11.45 -10.71 -61.24
C GLY A 567 12.97 -10.91 -61.21
N LEU A 568 13.63 -10.34 -60.20
CA LEU A 568 15.08 -10.43 -59.99
C LEU A 568 15.47 -11.27 -58.77
N ASP A 569 14.50 -11.71 -57.98
CA ASP A 569 14.66 -12.34 -56.65
C ASP A 569 15.60 -11.53 -55.74
N ARG A 570 15.24 -10.26 -55.54
CA ARG A 570 16.04 -9.29 -54.77
C ARG A 570 15.24 -8.68 -53.64
N LEU A 571 15.89 -8.59 -52.48
CA LEU A 571 15.36 -7.90 -51.32
C LEU A 571 16.09 -6.57 -51.14
N THR A 572 15.33 -5.48 -51.11
CA THR A 572 15.86 -4.13 -50.87
C THR A 572 15.48 -3.72 -49.45
N CYS A 573 16.46 -3.42 -48.61
CA CYS A 573 16.30 -3.06 -47.20
C CYS A 573 16.87 -1.67 -46.97
N ALA A 574 16.02 -0.70 -46.63
CA ALA A 574 16.46 0.62 -46.20
C ALA A 574 16.68 0.62 -44.68
N VAL A 575 17.84 1.13 -44.25
CA VAL A 575 18.20 1.24 -42.82
C VAL A 575 18.02 2.66 -42.31
N ASP A 576 18.08 2.84 -40.99
CA ASP A 576 17.89 4.15 -40.35
C ASP A 576 18.98 5.16 -40.79
N PRO A 577 18.62 6.26 -41.49
CA PRO A 577 19.60 7.24 -41.96
C PRO A 577 20.20 8.09 -40.83
N SER A 578 19.60 8.07 -39.64
CA SER A 578 20.15 8.73 -38.44
C SER A 578 21.21 7.89 -37.71
N GLY A 579 21.36 6.61 -38.08
CA GLY A 579 22.36 5.70 -37.55
C GLY A 579 23.75 5.82 -38.19
N PRO A 580 24.66 4.88 -37.89
CA PRO A 580 25.95 4.78 -38.56
C PRO A 580 25.79 4.63 -40.07
N VAL A 581 26.70 5.21 -40.85
CA VAL A 581 26.69 5.08 -42.33
C VAL A 581 27.35 3.75 -42.72
N PRO A 582 26.64 2.83 -43.41
CA PRO A 582 27.18 1.57 -43.91
C PRO A 582 28.56 1.67 -44.58
N ASP A 583 28.74 2.65 -45.46
CA ASP A 583 29.99 2.85 -46.21
C ASP A 583 31.20 3.21 -45.33
N ASN A 584 30.99 3.61 -44.07
CA ASN A 584 32.06 3.90 -43.12
C ASN A 584 32.53 2.66 -42.34
N PHE A 585 31.94 1.48 -42.57
CA PHE A 585 32.39 0.26 -41.92
C PHE A 585 33.82 -0.11 -42.38
N ILE A 586 34.75 -0.20 -41.45
CA ILE A 586 36.16 -0.51 -41.72
C ILE A 586 36.40 -1.98 -41.38
N ALA A 587 36.78 -2.76 -42.38
CA ALA A 587 37.22 -4.14 -42.24
C ALA A 587 38.70 -4.28 -42.64
N SER A 588 39.40 -5.23 -42.00
CA SER A 588 40.74 -5.66 -42.38
C SER A 588 40.73 -6.69 -43.52
N GLY A 589 39.61 -7.43 -43.67
CA GLY A 589 39.33 -8.38 -44.73
C GLY A 589 38.14 -7.97 -45.64
N PRO A 590 37.58 -8.93 -46.41
CA PRO A 590 36.37 -8.67 -47.19
C PRO A 590 35.20 -8.36 -46.26
N ILE A 591 34.41 -7.34 -46.62
CA ILE A 591 33.18 -7.01 -45.90
C ILE A 591 32.11 -8.04 -46.30
N MET A 592 31.56 -8.72 -45.31
CA MET A 592 30.48 -9.68 -45.47
C MET A 592 29.16 -9.06 -45.01
N VAL A 593 28.06 -9.41 -45.67
CA VAL A 593 26.71 -8.92 -45.40
C VAL A 593 25.81 -10.08 -45.03
N SER A 594 25.04 -9.93 -43.96
CA SER A 594 24.01 -10.90 -43.56
C SER A 594 22.70 -10.20 -43.19
N LEU A 595 21.57 -10.87 -43.41
CA LEU A 595 20.26 -10.47 -42.89
C LEU A 595 19.99 -11.26 -41.59
N VAL A 596 19.92 -10.58 -40.45
CA VAL A 596 19.78 -11.21 -39.14
C VAL A 596 18.39 -10.93 -38.55
N PRO A 597 17.63 -11.97 -38.14
CA PRO A 597 16.32 -11.80 -37.54
C PRO A 597 16.41 -11.30 -36.10
N HIS A 598 15.40 -10.53 -35.69
CA HIS A 598 15.21 -10.06 -34.31
C HIS A 598 13.73 -10.16 -33.91
N PHE A 599 13.34 -11.27 -33.29
CA PHE A 599 11.97 -11.45 -32.76
C PHE A 599 11.75 -10.67 -31.47
N LEU A 600 12.82 -10.41 -30.72
CA LEU A 600 12.82 -9.57 -29.54
C LEU A 600 14.08 -8.70 -29.56
N ARG A 601 14.05 -7.58 -28.82
CA ARG A 601 15.24 -6.76 -28.64
C ARG A 601 15.34 -6.22 -27.22
N VAL A 602 16.43 -6.60 -26.54
CA VAL A 602 16.76 -6.09 -25.21
C VAL A 602 17.46 -4.75 -25.36
N ILE A 603 17.08 -3.77 -24.54
CA ILE A 603 17.68 -2.44 -24.50
C ILE A 603 18.11 -2.12 -23.08
N THR A 604 19.35 -1.65 -22.92
CA THR A 604 19.90 -1.27 -21.61
C THR A 604 20.55 0.10 -21.75
N ASN A 605 20.10 1.09 -20.97
CA ASN A 605 20.57 2.49 -21.06
C ASN A 605 20.54 3.08 -22.49
N GLY A 606 19.55 2.71 -23.31
CA GLY A 606 19.43 3.17 -24.68
C GLY A 606 20.33 2.43 -25.68
N ILE A 607 21.10 1.42 -25.25
CA ILE A 607 21.94 0.59 -26.11
C ILE A 607 21.18 -0.70 -26.44
N HIS A 608 20.96 -0.92 -27.73
CA HIS A 608 20.34 -2.13 -28.24
C HIS A 608 21.24 -3.36 -28.08
N ASP A 609 20.61 -4.51 -27.84
CA ASP A 609 21.24 -5.83 -27.69
C ASP A 609 22.26 -5.87 -26.54
N SER A 610 22.21 -4.89 -25.64
CA SER A 610 23.00 -4.85 -24.41
C SER A 610 22.23 -5.53 -23.29
N PHE A 611 22.87 -6.50 -22.65
CA PHE A 611 22.28 -7.39 -21.66
C PHE A 611 23.20 -7.44 -20.43
N PRO A 612 22.80 -6.95 -19.24
CA PRO A 612 23.64 -7.04 -18.06
C PRO A 612 23.97 -8.50 -17.71
N VAL A 613 25.23 -8.77 -17.33
CA VAL A 613 25.74 -10.15 -17.16
C VAL A 613 24.99 -10.93 -16.08
N ASP A 614 24.53 -10.24 -15.04
CA ASP A 614 23.87 -10.82 -13.86
C ASP A 614 22.35 -10.55 -13.84
N SER A 615 21.76 -10.27 -15.01
CA SER A 615 20.30 -10.18 -15.16
C SER A 615 19.81 -11.36 -16.01
N GLU A 616 18.54 -11.71 -15.87
CA GLU A 616 17.90 -12.69 -16.73
C GLU A 616 16.61 -12.11 -17.33
N VAL A 617 16.32 -12.53 -18.56
CA VAL A 617 15.04 -12.24 -19.22
C VAL A 617 14.47 -13.57 -19.65
N GLN A 618 13.30 -13.93 -19.13
CA GLN A 618 12.62 -15.18 -19.42
C GLN A 618 11.28 -14.90 -20.10
N MET A 619 10.90 -15.76 -21.04
CA MET A 619 9.63 -15.66 -21.75
C MET A 619 8.91 -17.00 -21.81
N ARG A 620 7.59 -16.95 -21.65
CA ARG A 620 6.70 -18.11 -21.81
C ARG A 620 5.43 -17.78 -22.58
N PHE A 621 4.84 -18.81 -23.16
CA PHE A 621 3.72 -18.74 -24.08
C PHE A 621 2.57 -19.61 -23.60
N ASP A 622 1.34 -19.21 -23.89
CA ASP A 622 0.15 -20.00 -23.64
C ASP A 622 -0.88 -19.74 -24.74
N ALA A 623 -1.72 -20.73 -25.00
CA ALA A 623 -2.71 -20.70 -26.04
C ALA A 623 -4.03 -21.30 -25.53
N ALA A 624 -5.16 -20.82 -26.04
CA ALA A 624 -6.47 -21.30 -25.61
C ALA A 624 -7.44 -21.48 -26.78
N LYS A 625 -8.32 -22.47 -26.65
CA LYS A 625 -9.49 -22.63 -27.52
C LYS A 625 -10.61 -21.73 -27.04
N VAL A 626 -11.49 -21.35 -27.95
CA VAL A 626 -12.70 -20.61 -27.61
C VAL A 626 -13.66 -21.49 -26.81
N ASP A 627 -14.16 -20.96 -25.70
CA ASP A 627 -15.31 -21.53 -25.01
C ASP A 627 -16.58 -21.25 -25.85
N PRO A 628 -17.30 -22.29 -26.33
CA PRO A 628 -18.48 -22.11 -27.15
C PRO A 628 -19.65 -21.42 -26.43
N GLY A 629 -19.68 -21.44 -25.10
CA GLY A 629 -20.74 -20.81 -24.31
C GLY A 629 -20.53 -19.32 -24.08
N THR A 630 -19.28 -18.86 -24.01
CA THR A 630 -18.93 -17.49 -23.62
C THR A 630 -18.22 -16.69 -24.71
N GLY A 631 -17.63 -17.36 -25.70
CA GLY A 631 -16.77 -16.73 -26.72
C GLY A 631 -15.42 -16.24 -26.18
N LEU A 632 -15.10 -16.55 -24.91
CA LEU A 632 -13.86 -16.19 -24.23
C LEU A 632 -12.86 -17.38 -24.26
N PRO A 633 -11.60 -17.17 -23.85
CA PRO A 633 -10.63 -18.25 -23.69
C PRO A 633 -11.15 -19.35 -22.75
N GLY A 634 -11.15 -20.60 -23.23
CA GLY A 634 -11.59 -21.80 -22.51
C GLY A 634 -10.42 -22.72 -22.18
N ILE A 635 -10.41 -23.92 -22.79
CA ILE A 635 -9.35 -24.93 -22.57
C ILE A 635 -8.00 -24.37 -23.05
N THR A 636 -7.01 -24.36 -22.16
CA THR A 636 -5.65 -23.86 -22.41
C THR A 636 -4.66 -24.98 -22.71
N LEU A 637 -3.61 -24.66 -23.47
CA LEU A 637 -2.39 -25.45 -23.59
C LEU A 637 -1.67 -25.56 -22.23
N GLY A 638 -1.70 -24.46 -21.46
CA GLY A 638 -0.82 -24.27 -20.32
C GLY A 638 0.47 -23.58 -20.74
N TRP A 639 1.17 -22.98 -19.77
CA TRP A 639 2.41 -22.26 -20.05
C TRP A 639 3.50 -23.21 -20.57
N THR A 640 4.12 -22.83 -21.70
CA THR A 640 5.28 -23.49 -22.29
C THR A 640 6.40 -22.49 -22.59
N PHE A 641 7.64 -22.96 -22.54
CA PHE A 641 8.82 -22.22 -22.99
C PHE A 641 9.16 -22.47 -24.46
N ASP A 642 8.63 -23.55 -25.05
CA ASP A 642 8.82 -23.86 -26.46
C ASP A 642 7.62 -23.34 -27.28
N PRO A 643 7.78 -22.26 -28.05
CA PRO A 643 6.69 -21.75 -28.88
C PRO A 643 6.22 -22.76 -29.94
N ASN A 644 7.03 -23.78 -30.28
CA ASN A 644 6.62 -24.84 -31.21
C ASN A 644 5.54 -25.76 -30.65
N ASP A 645 5.38 -25.85 -29.33
CA ASP A 645 4.29 -26.62 -28.71
C ASP A 645 2.92 -26.07 -29.10
N MET A 646 2.83 -24.76 -29.35
CA MET A 646 1.60 -24.14 -29.84
C MET A 646 1.24 -24.59 -31.26
N ASN A 647 2.20 -25.10 -32.03
CA ASN A 647 1.97 -25.62 -33.38
C ASN A 647 1.45 -27.06 -33.40
N ALA A 648 1.24 -27.69 -32.24
CA ALA A 648 0.70 -29.05 -32.14
C ALA A 648 -0.83 -29.14 -32.28
N ASP A 649 -1.55 -28.03 -32.12
CA ASP A 649 -3.03 -27.97 -32.20
C ASP A 649 -3.48 -26.65 -32.84
N GLN A 650 -4.80 -26.48 -32.99
CA GLN A 650 -5.45 -25.25 -33.41
C GLN A 650 -5.93 -24.44 -32.19
N TRP A 651 -5.47 -23.20 -32.11
CA TRP A 651 -5.79 -22.28 -31.02
C TRP A 651 -6.58 -21.08 -31.53
N ASP A 652 -7.38 -20.49 -30.64
CA ASP A 652 -8.19 -19.30 -30.93
C ASP A 652 -7.59 -18.03 -30.31
N PHE A 653 -6.84 -18.21 -29.22
CA PHE A 653 -6.20 -17.14 -28.46
C PHE A 653 -4.77 -17.53 -28.12
N ILE A 654 -3.90 -16.52 -28.04
CA ILE A 654 -2.56 -16.64 -27.46
C ILE A 654 -2.35 -15.58 -26.39
N ARG A 655 -1.41 -15.83 -25.49
CA ARG A 655 -0.85 -14.81 -24.61
C ARG A 655 0.61 -15.10 -24.38
N MET A 656 1.32 -14.05 -23.99
CA MET A 656 2.74 -14.10 -23.70
C MET A 656 2.99 -13.52 -22.33
N GLU A 657 4.03 -14.01 -21.69
CA GLU A 657 4.55 -13.44 -20.47
C GLU A 657 6.05 -13.27 -20.57
N ILE A 658 6.53 -12.14 -20.08
CA ILE A 658 7.94 -11.83 -19.94
C ILE A 658 8.23 -11.54 -18.47
N GLU A 659 9.37 -12.04 -18.03
CA GLU A 659 9.93 -11.85 -16.70
C GLU A 659 11.35 -11.30 -16.84
N PHE A 660 11.66 -10.29 -16.05
CA PHE A 660 12.98 -9.73 -15.89
C PHE A 660 13.42 -10.04 -14.47
N GLU A 661 14.54 -10.72 -14.34
CA GLU A 661 15.27 -10.87 -13.08
C GLU A 661 16.46 -9.92 -13.14
N ILE A 662 16.50 -8.94 -12.25
CA ILE A 662 17.56 -7.93 -12.20
C ILE A 662 18.40 -8.10 -10.93
N GLU A 663 19.69 -7.81 -11.03
CA GLU A 663 20.61 -7.85 -9.91
C GLU A 663 20.17 -6.93 -8.75
N LEU A 664 20.52 -7.32 -7.52
CA LEU A 664 20.26 -6.60 -6.27
C LEU A 664 20.95 -5.21 -6.18
N ASP A 665 21.77 -4.82 -7.15
CA ASP A 665 22.37 -3.48 -7.22
C ASP A 665 21.41 -2.47 -7.88
N VAL A 666 20.85 -1.58 -7.06
CA VAL A 666 19.95 -0.51 -7.49
C VAL A 666 20.59 0.50 -8.46
N THR A 667 21.91 0.47 -8.62
CA THR A 667 22.66 1.31 -9.57
C THR A 667 22.96 0.60 -10.89
N ALA A 668 22.70 -0.71 -10.97
CA ALA A 668 22.91 -1.49 -12.19
C ALA A 668 21.98 -1.00 -13.32
N PRO A 669 22.49 -0.90 -14.56
CA PRO A 669 21.65 -0.65 -15.74
C PRO A 669 20.55 -1.69 -15.85
N ARG A 670 19.29 -1.25 -16.01
CA ARG A 670 18.14 -2.17 -16.09
C ARG A 670 17.87 -2.55 -17.54
N PRO A 671 17.77 -3.85 -17.85
CA PRO A 671 17.32 -4.27 -19.16
C PRO A 671 15.83 -3.98 -19.32
N GLY A 672 15.46 -3.54 -20.51
CA GLY A 672 14.08 -3.43 -20.95
C GLY A 672 13.91 -4.13 -22.29
N LEU A 673 12.67 -4.19 -22.77
CA LEU A 673 12.36 -4.71 -24.09
C LEU A 673 11.94 -3.56 -25.00
N ASP A 674 12.67 -3.36 -26.10
CA ASP A 674 12.33 -2.36 -27.11
C ASP A 674 11.19 -2.87 -28.00
N HIS A 675 11.29 -4.12 -28.46
CA HIS A 675 10.21 -4.79 -29.17
C HIS A 675 10.12 -6.29 -28.88
N LEU A 676 8.91 -6.81 -29.10
CA LEU A 676 8.58 -8.23 -29.13
C LEU A 676 7.68 -8.49 -30.33
N ARG A 677 8.02 -9.51 -31.12
CA ARG A 677 7.25 -9.95 -32.28
C ARG A 677 7.17 -11.47 -32.29
N MET A 678 5.96 -11.97 -32.43
CA MET A 678 5.69 -13.33 -32.86
C MET A 678 5.00 -13.26 -34.23
N SER A 679 5.58 -13.93 -35.21
CA SER A 679 5.01 -14.03 -36.56
C SER A 679 4.16 -15.29 -36.67
N TYR A 680 3.25 -15.34 -37.64
CA TYR A 680 2.50 -16.56 -37.94
C TYR A 680 2.23 -16.72 -39.44
N GLU A 681 2.08 -17.97 -39.89
CA GLU A 681 1.76 -18.37 -41.27
C GLU A 681 0.49 -19.24 -41.33
N PHE A 682 -0.06 -19.38 -42.55
CA PHE A 682 -1.26 -20.17 -42.88
C PHE A 682 -0.91 -21.41 -43.70
#